data_AF-A0A5C7VIX6-F1
#
_entry.id   AF-A0A5C7VIX6-F1
#
_cell.length_a   1.000
_cell.length_b   1.000
_cell.length_c   1.000
_cell.angle_alpha   90.00
_cell.angle_beta   90.00
_cell.angle_gamma   90.00
#
_symmetry.space_group_name_H-M   'P 1'
#
loop_
_entity.id
_entity.type
_entity.pdbx_description
1 polymer ?
#
loop_
_entity_poly.entity_id
_entity_poly.type
_entity_poly.pdbx_seq_one_letter_code
_entity_poly.pdbx_strand_id
1 'polypeptide(L)'
;HLRLITLLLGLDNPLGTVAAVFHMMNHATFKASLFMAAGIIDHETGTRDMRRLSGLWKAMPITGTLAFVASAAMAGVPLMNGFLSKEMFFAETVDLSSTPLLDYGLPVAATVAGIFAVVYSLRFSVGVFLGPPARQLPLEPHEPVRWMRVPIEILVLLCIVVGIFPQWSIGPALDVAARPVVGGAMPPFSLAIWHGFNKPLVMSLIALGGGIALYLLLRRGVVAGRFKHAPLLGLNGQRLFESTLYGLDRASRWALAVLSTYRLQPQMLLMVLAAIVFASVALWAGGISWGDRPRVPGNLEFALLWVLGCVAALAAANQAKFHRLAALILLGAVGLAVSLTFLWFSAPDLALTQLTVEVVTTVLFLLGLRWLPKRRPEEAEHLGLRVRARRARDFVVSLVAGSGMAVLAYAMMTRPAPQSISPFFIDRSLPEGGGTNVVNVMLVDFRAFDTMGEITVLGIVGLTVYALLRRFRPPREMAALPPQQRAVPPDLVSDLINPRTAQDTALGYMMVPAVLVRLLLPIAVVIALYFFMRGHNLPGGGFVAGLCVAIAFLTQYIVAGTYWVEAHLQLKVIRWIALGMLAAVATGLGSLWFGYPFLTSHTAHVTLPGLGEVYFASAMLFDVGVFAVVVGATLLILTALAHQSVRGHRRAPEKTVTATTGPRDVD
;
A
#
# COMPACT_ATOMS: atom_id res chain seq x y z
N HIS A 1 45.85 -10.30 5.61
CA HIS A 1 45.73 -11.68 5.08
C HIS A 1 44.70 -11.79 3.98
N LEU A 2 43.38 -11.69 4.21
CA LEU A 2 42.44 -11.71 3.08
C LEU A 2 42.76 -10.65 2.01
N ARG A 3 43.07 -9.41 2.43
CA ARG A 3 43.53 -8.35 1.51
C ARG A 3 44.80 -8.69 0.73
N LEU A 4 45.69 -9.51 1.30
CA LEU A 4 46.92 -9.97 0.62
C LEU A 4 46.55 -10.99 -0.46
N ILE A 5 45.64 -11.93 -0.14
CA ILE A 5 45.15 -12.94 -1.09
C ILE A 5 44.42 -12.25 -2.25
N THR A 6 43.51 -11.32 -1.97
CA THR A 6 42.79 -10.58 -3.02
C THR A 6 43.73 -9.71 -3.84
N LEU A 7 44.78 -9.15 -3.23
CA LEU A 7 45.78 -8.39 -3.97
C LEU A 7 46.54 -9.31 -4.93
N LEU A 8 47.07 -10.44 -4.45
CA LEU A 8 47.80 -11.42 -5.27
C LEU A 8 46.97 -11.95 -6.44
N LEU A 9 45.69 -12.24 -6.22
CA LEU A 9 44.76 -12.62 -7.29
C LEU A 9 44.50 -11.46 -8.27
N GLY A 10 44.55 -10.21 -7.80
CA GLY A 10 44.38 -9.01 -8.62
C GLY A 10 45.63 -8.54 -9.34
N LEU A 11 46.81 -9.12 -9.08
CA LEU A 11 48.06 -8.79 -9.78
C LEU A 11 48.14 -9.40 -11.19
N ASP A 12 47.18 -10.26 -11.56
CA ASP A 12 47.07 -10.89 -12.89
C ASP A 12 48.36 -11.63 -13.34
N ASN A 13 49.07 -12.24 -12.37
CA ASN A 13 50.26 -13.07 -12.62
C ASN A 13 49.98 -14.54 -12.23
N PRO A 14 50.30 -15.54 -13.08
CA PRO A 14 50.21 -16.95 -12.73
C PRO A 14 50.96 -17.32 -11.43
N LEU A 15 52.16 -16.78 -11.19
CA LEU A 15 52.90 -17.05 -9.95
C LEU A 15 52.24 -16.38 -8.74
N GLY A 16 51.73 -15.16 -8.90
CA GLY A 16 50.90 -14.46 -7.91
C GLY A 16 49.67 -15.25 -7.50
N THR A 17 49.03 -15.92 -8.45
CA THR A 17 47.89 -16.81 -8.18
C THR A 17 48.29 -18.03 -7.36
N VAL A 18 49.41 -18.69 -7.70
CA VAL A 18 49.96 -19.81 -6.89
C VAL A 18 50.29 -19.33 -5.48
N ALA A 19 50.93 -18.16 -5.35
CA ALA A 19 51.24 -17.54 -4.06
C ALA A 19 49.97 -17.22 -3.26
N ALA A 20 48.88 -16.80 -3.91
CA ALA A 20 47.60 -16.52 -3.27
C ALA A 20 46.96 -17.79 -2.68
N VAL A 21 46.93 -18.88 -3.46
CA VAL A 21 46.40 -20.18 -3.01
C VAL A 21 47.24 -20.71 -1.86
N PHE A 22 48.57 -20.64 -1.98
CA PHE A 22 49.48 -21.02 -0.91
C PHE A 22 49.27 -20.19 0.36
N HIS A 23 49.11 -18.86 0.24
CA HIS A 23 48.80 -18.00 1.39
C HIS A 23 47.44 -18.30 2.01
N MET A 24 46.44 -18.66 1.20
CA MET A 24 45.12 -19.04 1.69
C MET A 24 45.19 -20.30 2.56
N MET A 25 45.89 -21.34 2.10
CA MET A 25 46.09 -22.58 2.86
C MET A 25 46.85 -22.32 4.17
N ASN A 26 47.95 -21.57 4.10
CA ASN A 26 48.73 -21.21 5.28
C ASN A 26 47.92 -20.35 6.26
N HIS A 27 47.22 -19.34 5.76
CA HIS A 27 46.36 -18.49 6.58
C HIS A 27 45.28 -19.27 7.31
N ALA A 28 44.64 -20.24 6.64
CA ALA A 28 43.66 -21.11 7.28
C ALA A 28 44.26 -21.87 8.47
N THR A 29 45.46 -22.46 8.30
CA THR A 29 46.13 -23.22 9.37
C THR A 29 46.49 -22.36 10.58
N PHE A 30 47.27 -21.30 10.42
CA PHE A 30 47.74 -20.51 11.57
C PHE A 30 46.62 -19.64 12.19
N LYS A 31 45.62 -19.19 11.41
CA LYS A 31 44.48 -18.47 12.01
C LYS A 31 43.57 -19.39 12.79
N ALA A 32 43.28 -20.60 12.29
CA ALA A 32 42.47 -21.55 13.03
C ALA A 32 43.12 -21.88 14.38
N SER A 33 44.44 -22.14 14.42
CA SER A 33 45.15 -22.38 15.67
C SER A 33 45.11 -21.16 16.61
N LEU A 34 45.20 -19.93 16.10
CA LEU A 34 45.11 -18.72 16.92
C LEU A 34 43.70 -18.46 17.46
N PHE A 35 42.64 -18.74 16.69
CA PHE A 35 41.26 -18.64 17.16
C PHE A 35 40.97 -19.66 18.26
N MET A 36 41.45 -20.90 18.09
CA MET A 36 41.33 -21.94 19.10
C MET A 36 42.13 -21.57 20.36
N ALA A 37 43.36 -21.06 20.23
CA ALA A 37 44.16 -20.60 21.37
C ALA A 37 43.48 -19.46 22.12
N ALA A 38 42.92 -18.48 21.41
CA ALA A 38 42.13 -17.41 22.02
C ALA A 38 40.85 -17.93 22.71
N GLY A 39 40.23 -19.00 22.18
CA GLY A 39 39.10 -19.68 22.81
C GLY A 39 39.47 -20.44 24.08
N ILE A 40 40.63 -21.10 24.11
CA ILE A 40 41.19 -21.70 25.34
C ILE A 40 41.44 -20.62 26.38
N ILE A 41 42.09 -19.51 26.02
CA ILE A 41 42.34 -18.42 26.97
C ILE A 41 41.02 -17.89 27.54
N ASP A 42 40.00 -17.70 26.70
CA ASP A 42 38.66 -17.26 27.14
C ASP A 42 38.03 -18.25 28.13
N HIS A 43 38.07 -19.54 27.82
CA HIS A 43 37.52 -20.60 28.66
C HIS A 43 38.23 -20.73 30.02
N GLU A 44 39.57 -20.68 30.02
CA GLU A 44 40.39 -20.92 31.22
C GLU A 44 40.55 -19.67 32.09
N THR A 45 40.38 -18.47 31.53
CA THR A 45 40.53 -17.21 32.29
C THR A 45 39.20 -16.49 32.52
N GLY A 46 38.14 -16.82 31.76
CA GLY A 46 36.83 -16.16 31.80
C GLY A 46 36.81 -14.76 31.16
N THR A 47 37.86 -14.37 30.42
CA THR A 47 37.89 -13.10 29.70
C THR A 47 38.81 -13.13 28.47
N ARG A 48 38.46 -12.36 27.44
CA ARG A 48 39.31 -12.12 26.25
C ARG A 48 39.99 -10.76 26.26
N ASP A 49 39.81 -9.99 27.33
CA ASP A 49 40.30 -8.62 27.39
C ASP A 49 41.83 -8.60 27.55
N MET A 50 42.54 -8.30 26.47
CA MET A 50 44.00 -8.18 26.44
C MET A 50 44.56 -7.10 27.40
N ARG A 51 43.71 -6.24 27.97
CA ARG A 51 44.12 -5.29 29.02
C ARG A 51 44.25 -5.95 30.39
N ARG A 52 43.61 -7.10 30.59
CA ARG A 52 43.60 -7.88 31.86
C ARG A 52 44.49 -9.13 31.77
N LEU A 53 44.67 -9.68 30.58
CA LEU A 53 45.47 -10.87 30.33
C LEU A 53 46.97 -10.51 30.28
N SER A 54 47.79 -11.17 31.09
CA SER A 54 49.26 -11.03 31.14
C SER A 54 49.89 -12.21 31.88
N GLY A 55 51.11 -12.59 31.52
CA GLY A 55 51.89 -13.57 32.28
C GLY A 55 51.34 -15.01 32.29
N LEU A 56 50.45 -15.37 31.35
CA LEU A 56 49.79 -16.68 31.32
C LEU A 56 50.74 -17.86 31.06
N TRP A 57 51.98 -17.62 30.60
CA TRP A 57 52.94 -18.70 30.30
C TRP A 57 53.22 -19.61 31.51
N LYS A 58 53.15 -19.07 32.74
CA LYS A 58 53.36 -19.86 33.95
C LYS A 58 52.22 -20.83 34.25
N ALA A 59 51.00 -20.44 33.93
CA ALA A 59 49.79 -21.22 34.17
C ALA A 59 49.49 -22.21 33.05
N MET A 60 49.78 -21.81 31.80
CA MET A 60 49.52 -22.60 30.59
C MET A 60 50.72 -22.58 29.62
N PRO A 61 51.85 -23.25 29.96
CA PRO A 61 53.07 -23.23 29.16
C PRO A 61 52.95 -23.91 27.78
N ILE A 62 52.16 -24.97 27.65
CA ILE A 62 51.92 -25.70 26.40
C ILE A 62 51.06 -24.84 25.48
N THR A 63 49.93 -24.34 25.99
CA THR A 63 49.04 -23.45 25.24
C THR A 63 49.78 -22.17 24.81
N GLY A 64 50.61 -21.61 25.69
CA GLY A 64 51.48 -20.48 25.40
C GLY A 64 52.48 -20.76 24.28
N THR A 65 53.13 -21.93 24.31
CA THR A 65 54.07 -22.36 23.27
C THR A 65 53.37 -22.49 21.91
N LEU A 66 52.23 -23.18 21.87
CA LEU A 66 51.44 -23.37 20.65
C LEU A 66 50.97 -22.02 20.06
N ALA A 67 50.47 -21.12 20.90
CA ALA A 67 50.06 -19.79 20.50
C ALA A 67 51.23 -18.94 20.00
N PHE A 68 52.43 -19.09 20.60
CA PHE A 68 53.64 -18.39 20.18
C PHE A 68 54.11 -18.86 18.80
N VAL A 69 54.13 -20.18 18.56
CA VAL A 69 54.49 -20.74 17.25
C VAL A 69 53.47 -20.33 16.18
N ALA A 70 52.17 -20.43 16.47
CA ALA A 70 51.13 -19.97 15.54
C ALA A 70 51.24 -18.46 15.24
N SER A 71 51.62 -17.65 16.24
CA SER A 71 51.88 -16.22 16.06
C SER A 71 53.15 -15.96 15.25
N ALA A 72 54.19 -16.78 15.42
CA ALA A 72 55.42 -16.71 14.64
C ALA A 72 55.16 -17.05 13.17
N ALA A 73 54.32 -18.05 12.90
CA ALA A 73 53.82 -18.34 11.55
C ALA A 73 53.08 -17.13 10.95
N MET A 74 52.14 -16.52 11.68
CA MET A 74 51.43 -15.31 11.23
C MET A 74 52.36 -14.10 11.01
N ALA A 75 53.39 -13.95 11.87
CA ALA A 75 54.42 -12.92 11.77
C ALA A 75 55.37 -13.15 10.58
N GLY A 76 55.49 -14.39 10.09
CA GLY A 76 56.41 -14.75 9.01
C GLY A 76 57.84 -14.92 9.52
N VAL A 77 58.02 -15.60 10.65
CA VAL A 77 59.35 -15.96 11.18
C VAL A 77 59.93 -17.09 10.32
N PRO A 78 61.24 -17.06 9.99
CA PRO A 78 61.90 -18.14 9.23
C PRO A 78 61.59 -19.54 9.77
N LEU A 79 61.55 -20.53 8.89
CA LEU A 79 61.18 -21.93 9.15
C LEU A 79 59.70 -22.18 9.47
N MET A 80 58.86 -21.16 9.57
CA MET A 80 57.41 -21.31 9.69
C MET A 80 56.74 -21.15 8.32
N ASN A 81 55.61 -21.82 8.10
CA ASN A 81 54.87 -21.75 6.82
C ASN A 81 54.54 -20.33 6.35
N GLY A 82 54.24 -19.41 7.26
CA GLY A 82 53.91 -18.03 6.91
C GLY A 82 55.10 -17.18 6.46
N PHE A 83 56.35 -17.63 6.67
CA PHE A 83 57.54 -16.98 6.08
C PHE A 83 57.56 -17.20 4.58
N LEU A 84 57.50 -18.47 4.14
CA LEU A 84 57.50 -18.85 2.72
C LEU A 84 56.41 -18.10 1.95
N SER A 85 55.22 -18.04 2.53
CA SER A 85 54.08 -17.39 1.88
C SER A 85 54.20 -15.87 1.80
N LYS A 86 54.88 -15.23 2.77
CA LYS A 86 55.16 -13.79 2.71
C LYS A 86 56.30 -13.46 1.77
N GLU A 87 57.32 -14.32 1.71
CA GLU A 87 58.42 -14.15 0.77
C GLU A 87 57.93 -14.25 -0.67
N MET A 88 57.08 -15.24 -0.98
CA MET A 88 56.39 -15.31 -2.28
C MET A 88 55.54 -14.07 -2.52
N PHE A 89 54.78 -13.60 -1.52
CA PHE A 89 54.03 -12.35 -1.67
C PHE A 89 54.93 -11.15 -2.01
N PHE A 90 56.08 -11.01 -1.35
CA PHE A 90 57.00 -9.91 -1.64
C PHE A 90 57.66 -10.05 -3.02
N ALA A 91 58.02 -11.27 -3.45
CA ALA A 91 58.54 -11.53 -4.79
C ALA A 91 57.58 -11.02 -5.86
N GLU A 92 56.30 -11.38 -5.76
CA GLU A 92 55.26 -10.96 -6.70
C GLU A 92 55.01 -9.45 -6.69
N THR A 93 55.23 -8.77 -5.56
CA THR A 93 55.13 -7.31 -5.51
C THR A 93 56.31 -6.60 -6.19
N VAL A 94 57.48 -7.25 -6.26
CA VAL A 94 58.72 -6.68 -6.82
C VAL A 94 58.87 -6.95 -8.31
N ASP A 95 58.37 -8.10 -8.78
CA ASP A 95 58.49 -8.52 -10.18
C ASP A 95 57.47 -7.85 -11.11
N LEU A 96 56.51 -7.11 -10.53
CA LEU A 96 55.51 -6.36 -11.26
C LEU A 96 56.14 -5.09 -11.85
N SER A 97 56.34 -5.08 -13.17
CA SER A 97 56.91 -3.96 -13.92
C SER A 97 55.82 -3.28 -14.74
N SER A 98 55.21 -2.23 -14.19
CA SER A 98 54.07 -1.56 -14.84
C SER A 98 54.22 -0.04 -14.84
N THR A 99 54.14 0.60 -13.68
CA THR A 99 54.23 2.06 -13.52
C THR A 99 55.15 2.36 -12.35
N PRO A 100 55.93 3.46 -12.40
CA PRO A 100 56.85 3.82 -11.31
C PRO A 100 56.16 3.90 -9.92
N LEU A 101 54.87 4.25 -9.88
CA LEU A 101 54.10 4.29 -8.64
C LEU A 101 53.82 2.88 -8.07
N LEU A 102 53.52 1.90 -8.92
CA LEU A 102 53.29 0.52 -8.49
C LEU A 102 54.60 -0.20 -8.19
N ASP A 103 55.61 0.00 -9.03
CA ASP A 103 56.92 -0.67 -8.94
C ASP A 103 57.62 -0.36 -7.60
N TYR A 104 57.47 0.85 -7.06
CA TYR A 104 58.00 1.22 -5.73
C TYR A 104 56.93 1.24 -4.64
N GLY A 105 55.72 1.70 -4.94
CA GLY A 105 54.66 1.88 -3.94
C GLY A 105 54.10 0.56 -3.42
N LEU A 106 53.95 -0.46 -4.27
CA LEU A 106 53.38 -1.75 -3.89
C LEU A 106 54.33 -2.55 -2.98
N PRO A 107 55.65 -2.70 -3.27
CA PRO A 107 56.60 -3.30 -2.33
C PRO A 107 56.70 -2.55 -0.99
N VAL A 108 56.68 -1.22 -1.01
CA VAL A 108 56.72 -0.42 0.23
C VAL A 108 55.45 -0.65 1.05
N ALA A 109 54.27 -0.60 0.44
CA ALA A 109 53.00 -0.86 1.12
C ALA A 109 52.93 -2.30 1.66
N ALA A 110 53.40 -3.28 0.88
CA ALA A 110 53.53 -4.67 1.28
C ALA A 110 54.45 -4.84 2.49
N THR A 111 55.62 -4.19 2.48
CA THR A 111 56.57 -4.21 3.61
C THR A 111 55.97 -3.59 4.85
N VAL A 112 55.31 -2.43 4.73
CA VAL A 112 54.59 -1.77 5.84
C VAL A 112 53.47 -2.65 6.38
N ALA A 113 52.70 -3.32 5.53
CA ALA A 113 51.70 -4.30 5.96
C ALA A 113 52.34 -5.49 6.70
N GLY A 114 53.52 -5.94 6.25
CA GLY A 114 54.35 -6.93 6.92
C GLY A 114 54.80 -6.49 8.32
N ILE A 115 55.29 -5.25 8.45
CA ILE A 115 55.65 -4.62 9.74
C ILE A 115 54.45 -4.67 10.70
N PHE A 116 53.27 -4.21 10.26
CA PHE A 116 52.07 -4.26 11.10
C PHE A 116 51.64 -5.68 11.45
N ALA A 117 51.85 -6.65 10.55
CA ALA A 117 51.60 -8.06 10.82
C ALA A 117 52.45 -8.60 11.97
N VAL A 118 53.74 -8.24 11.99
CA VAL A 118 54.64 -8.58 13.09
C VAL A 118 54.22 -7.87 14.37
N VAL A 119 53.88 -6.57 14.31
CA VAL A 119 53.46 -5.79 15.48
C VAL A 119 52.23 -6.39 16.17
N TYR A 120 51.15 -6.71 15.43
CA TYR A 120 49.97 -7.27 16.08
C TYR A 120 50.18 -8.72 16.54
N SER A 121 51.06 -9.49 15.87
CA SER A 121 51.41 -10.86 16.29
C SER A 121 52.17 -10.85 17.61
N LEU A 122 53.17 -9.96 17.74
CA LEU A 122 53.91 -9.72 18.98
C LEU A 122 53.02 -9.15 20.08
N ARG A 123 52.09 -8.24 19.74
CA ARG A 123 51.12 -7.70 20.70
C ARG A 123 50.27 -8.79 21.33
N PHE A 124 49.84 -9.77 20.54
CA PHE A 124 49.11 -10.93 21.05
C PHE A 124 50.01 -11.83 21.88
N SER A 125 51.12 -12.34 21.32
CA SER A 125 51.95 -13.34 21.99
C SER A 125 52.65 -12.81 23.24
N VAL A 126 53.33 -11.67 23.14
CA VAL A 126 54.07 -11.05 24.25
C VAL A 126 53.11 -10.40 25.25
N GLY A 127 52.00 -9.80 24.78
CA GLY A 127 51.06 -9.11 25.66
C GLY A 127 50.27 -10.06 26.56
N VAL A 128 49.86 -11.22 26.04
CA VAL A 128 49.01 -12.17 26.76
C VAL A 128 49.83 -13.13 27.63
N PHE A 129 50.94 -13.67 27.11
CA PHE A 129 51.65 -14.75 27.80
C PHE A 129 52.87 -14.28 28.59
N LEU A 130 53.53 -13.22 28.17
CA LEU A 130 54.72 -12.68 28.85
C LEU A 130 54.34 -11.47 29.71
N GLY A 131 55.14 -11.18 30.73
CA GLY A 131 54.89 -10.08 31.68
C GLY A 131 54.51 -10.55 33.08
N PRO A 132 54.08 -9.62 33.96
CA PRO A 132 53.69 -9.97 35.32
C PRO A 132 52.41 -10.83 35.31
N PRO A 133 52.22 -11.71 36.32
CA PRO A 133 51.00 -12.50 36.43
C PRO A 133 49.75 -11.61 36.44
N ALA A 134 48.74 -11.98 35.66
CA ALA A 134 47.45 -11.32 35.67
C ALA A 134 46.85 -11.32 37.08
N ARG A 135 46.21 -10.20 37.47
CA ARG A 135 45.52 -10.04 38.76
C ARG A 135 44.02 -10.01 38.51
N GLN A 136 43.24 -10.64 39.38
CA GLN A 136 41.77 -10.62 39.36
C GLN A 136 41.19 -11.13 38.02
N LEU A 137 41.67 -12.28 37.54
CA LEU A 137 40.99 -13.01 36.47
C LEU A 137 39.69 -13.65 37.04
N PRO A 138 38.59 -13.69 36.26
CA PRO A 138 37.36 -14.37 36.68
C PRO A 138 37.54 -15.84 37.03
N LEU A 139 38.44 -16.53 36.32
CA LEU A 139 38.82 -17.92 36.57
C LEU A 139 40.33 -18.02 36.82
N GLU A 140 40.72 -18.99 37.65
CA GLU A 140 42.13 -19.30 37.86
C GLU A 140 42.66 -20.09 36.64
N PRO A 141 43.64 -19.55 35.90
CA PRO A 141 44.09 -20.19 34.68
C PRO A 141 44.85 -21.49 34.98
N HIS A 142 44.52 -22.54 34.25
CA HIS A 142 45.31 -23.77 34.20
C HIS A 142 45.46 -24.25 32.76
N GLU A 143 46.31 -25.26 32.54
CA GLU A 143 46.35 -25.93 31.23
C GLU A 143 45.02 -26.66 30.97
N PRO A 144 44.38 -26.47 29.80
CA PRO A 144 43.17 -27.19 29.46
C PRO A 144 43.41 -28.69 29.28
N VAL A 145 42.31 -29.44 29.31
CA VAL A 145 42.31 -30.87 29.02
C VAL A 145 42.89 -31.16 27.63
N ARG A 146 43.57 -32.31 27.50
CA ARG A 146 44.29 -32.71 26.27
C ARG A 146 43.44 -32.61 25.01
N TRP A 147 42.16 -33.01 25.06
CA TRP A 147 41.28 -32.99 23.89
C TRP A 147 40.95 -31.59 23.37
N MET A 148 41.04 -30.56 24.21
CA MET A 148 40.85 -29.16 23.80
C MET A 148 42.07 -28.61 23.05
N ARG A 149 43.28 -29.11 23.36
CA ARG A 149 44.56 -28.67 22.76
C ARG A 149 44.98 -29.46 21.53
N VAL A 150 44.57 -30.73 21.38
CA VAL A 150 44.94 -31.59 20.23
C VAL A 150 44.72 -30.92 18.87
N PRO A 151 43.59 -30.25 18.59
CA PRO A 151 43.42 -29.55 17.31
C PRO A 151 44.48 -28.48 17.06
N ILE A 152 44.88 -27.73 18.08
CA ILE A 152 45.92 -26.70 17.99
C ILE A 152 47.28 -27.34 17.78
N GLU A 153 47.59 -28.41 18.50
CA GLU A 153 48.84 -29.17 18.34
C GLU A 153 49.02 -29.63 16.89
N ILE A 154 47.96 -30.20 16.28
CA ILE A 154 47.98 -30.65 14.88
C ILE A 154 48.21 -29.47 13.94
N LEU A 155 47.48 -28.36 14.11
CA LEU A 155 47.59 -27.20 13.22
C LEU A 155 48.94 -26.49 13.34
N VAL A 156 49.48 -26.38 14.54
CA VAL A 156 50.82 -25.83 14.79
C VAL A 156 51.90 -26.74 14.23
N LEU A 157 51.76 -28.06 14.41
CA LEU A 157 52.65 -29.03 13.79
C LEU A 157 52.64 -28.88 12.26
N LEU A 158 51.47 -28.71 11.64
CA LEU A 158 51.36 -28.44 10.21
C LEU A 158 52.07 -27.13 9.82
N CYS A 159 51.98 -26.07 10.64
CA CYS A 159 52.69 -24.81 10.35
C CYS A 159 54.22 -24.98 10.35
N ILE A 160 54.74 -25.85 11.23
CA ILE A 160 56.17 -26.19 11.30
C ILE A 160 56.55 -27.11 10.13
N VAL A 161 55.82 -28.20 9.92
CA VAL A 161 56.10 -29.18 8.86
C VAL A 161 56.08 -28.52 7.49
N VAL A 162 55.10 -27.66 7.22
CA VAL A 162 55.03 -26.90 5.97
C VAL A 162 56.15 -25.86 5.86
N GLY A 163 56.63 -25.30 6.97
CA GLY A 163 57.75 -24.36 6.96
C GLY A 163 59.12 -25.03 6.75
N ILE A 164 59.31 -26.26 7.25
CA ILE A 164 60.58 -27.00 7.16
C ILE A 164 60.64 -27.91 5.92
N PHE A 165 59.55 -28.54 5.52
CA PHE A 165 59.52 -29.48 4.38
C PHE A 165 58.45 -29.12 3.34
N PRO A 166 58.38 -27.86 2.86
CA PRO A 166 57.26 -27.36 2.07
C PRO A 166 56.98 -28.17 0.79
N GLN A 167 58.02 -28.48 0.00
CA GLN A 167 57.85 -29.21 -1.26
C GLN A 167 57.23 -30.60 -1.06
N TRP A 168 57.57 -31.27 0.04
CA TRP A 168 57.11 -32.62 0.34
C TRP A 168 55.75 -32.62 1.04
N SER A 169 55.48 -31.61 1.87
CA SER A 169 54.27 -31.55 2.67
C SER A 169 53.08 -30.97 1.91
N ILE A 170 53.26 -29.83 1.22
CA ILE A 170 52.16 -29.05 0.63
C ILE A 170 52.25 -28.96 -0.88
N GLY A 171 53.41 -29.22 -1.48
CA GLY A 171 53.64 -29.12 -2.93
C GLY A 171 52.58 -29.83 -3.78
N PRO A 172 52.31 -31.14 -3.56
CA PRO A 172 51.29 -31.86 -4.32
C PRO A 172 49.87 -31.30 -4.13
N ALA A 173 49.52 -30.93 -2.90
CA ALA A 173 48.21 -30.35 -2.60
C ALA A 173 48.04 -28.95 -3.21
N LEU A 174 49.11 -28.15 -3.22
CA LEU A 174 49.15 -26.82 -3.82
C LEU A 174 49.04 -26.92 -5.36
N ASP A 175 49.71 -27.88 -6.00
CA ASP A 175 49.57 -28.11 -7.45
C ASP A 175 48.11 -28.37 -7.82
N VAL A 176 47.49 -29.36 -7.18
CA VAL A 176 46.07 -29.71 -7.44
C VAL A 176 45.14 -28.52 -7.19
N ALA A 177 45.38 -27.74 -6.13
CA ALA A 177 44.55 -26.60 -5.77
C ALA A 177 44.76 -25.38 -6.68
N ALA A 178 45.99 -25.11 -7.13
CA ALA A 178 46.33 -23.92 -7.91
C ALA A 178 46.10 -24.12 -9.42
N ARG A 179 46.26 -25.34 -9.93
CA ARG A 179 46.12 -25.66 -11.36
C ARG A 179 44.83 -25.18 -12.03
N PRO A 180 43.62 -25.38 -11.47
CA PRO A 180 42.41 -24.84 -12.07
C PRO A 180 42.34 -23.31 -12.00
N VAL A 181 42.96 -22.69 -10.99
CA VAL A 181 42.93 -21.23 -10.78
C VAL A 181 43.84 -20.50 -11.77
N VAL A 182 44.98 -21.11 -12.15
CA VAL A 182 45.91 -20.55 -13.16
C VAL A 182 45.53 -20.88 -14.61
N GLY A 183 44.38 -21.55 -14.85
CA GLY A 183 43.94 -21.90 -16.20
C GLY A 183 44.59 -23.16 -16.79
N GLY A 184 45.09 -24.07 -15.95
CA GLY A 184 45.49 -25.44 -16.33
C GLY A 184 46.98 -25.67 -16.55
N ALA A 185 47.73 -24.67 -17.03
CA ALA A 185 49.19 -24.73 -17.20
C ALA A 185 49.89 -24.13 -15.96
N MET A 186 50.53 -24.97 -15.16
CA MET A 186 51.21 -24.54 -13.95
C MET A 186 52.56 -23.85 -14.29
N PRO A 187 52.82 -22.62 -13.82
CA PRO A 187 54.15 -22.02 -13.96
C PRO A 187 55.17 -22.77 -13.10
N PRO A 188 56.45 -22.82 -13.50
CA PRO A 188 57.49 -23.44 -12.68
C PRO A 188 57.63 -22.65 -11.38
N PHE A 189 57.29 -23.27 -10.25
CA PHE A 189 57.47 -22.71 -8.91
C PHE A 189 58.32 -23.63 -8.04
N SER A 190 59.10 -23.04 -7.14
CA SER A 190 59.92 -23.78 -6.18
C SER A 190 59.60 -23.29 -4.77
N LEU A 191 59.13 -24.21 -3.93
CA LEU A 191 58.94 -23.96 -2.51
C LEU A 191 60.25 -24.23 -1.76
N ALA A 192 61.33 -23.52 -2.10
CA ALA A 192 62.56 -23.60 -1.32
C ALA A 192 62.41 -22.80 0.00
N ILE A 193 63.10 -23.25 1.05
CA ILE A 193 63.19 -22.50 2.33
C ILE A 193 64.13 -21.30 2.18
N TRP A 194 65.04 -21.39 1.21
CA TRP A 194 66.11 -20.42 1.00
C TRP A 194 66.36 -20.26 -0.50
N HIS A 195 66.08 -19.07 -1.03
CA HIS A 195 66.30 -18.70 -2.43
C HIS A 195 67.54 -17.82 -2.63
N GLY A 196 68.42 -17.71 -1.61
CA GLY A 196 69.59 -16.83 -1.62
C GLY A 196 69.30 -15.41 -1.12
N PHE A 197 70.30 -14.52 -1.19
CA PHE A 197 70.13 -13.12 -0.78
C PHE A 197 69.42 -12.32 -1.88
N ASN A 198 68.09 -12.21 -1.77
CA ASN A 198 67.21 -11.56 -2.75
C ASN A 198 66.44 -10.36 -2.13
N LYS A 199 65.75 -9.56 -2.98
CA LYS A 199 64.95 -8.41 -2.51
C LYS A 199 63.80 -8.83 -1.55
N PRO A 200 63.02 -9.90 -1.82
CA PRO A 200 61.98 -10.39 -0.92
C PRO A 200 62.47 -10.75 0.50
N LEU A 201 63.66 -11.34 0.61
CA LEU A 201 64.30 -11.67 1.88
C LEU A 201 64.65 -10.40 2.65
N VAL A 202 65.23 -9.39 1.99
CA VAL A 202 65.52 -8.09 2.59
C VAL A 202 64.23 -7.42 3.09
N MET A 203 63.16 -7.42 2.29
CA MET A 203 61.85 -6.91 2.72
C MET A 203 61.29 -7.68 3.92
N SER A 204 61.47 -9.01 3.97
CA SER A 204 61.06 -9.85 5.10
C SER A 204 61.84 -9.53 6.38
N LEU A 205 63.16 -9.33 6.26
CA LEU A 205 64.02 -8.92 7.38
C LEU A 205 63.67 -7.51 7.88
N ILE A 206 63.39 -6.56 6.96
CA ILE A 206 62.91 -5.22 7.31
C ILE A 206 61.54 -5.30 7.98
N ALA A 207 60.62 -6.13 7.48
CA ALA A 207 59.31 -6.31 8.07
C ALA A 207 59.39 -6.89 9.50
N LEU A 208 60.25 -7.90 9.71
CA LEU A 208 60.47 -8.53 11.00
C LEU A 208 61.18 -7.57 11.99
N GLY A 209 62.32 -7.01 11.59
CA GLY A 209 63.09 -6.08 12.43
C GLY A 209 62.35 -4.78 12.70
N GLY A 210 61.76 -4.18 11.67
CA GLY A 210 60.94 -2.97 11.77
C GLY A 210 59.69 -3.20 12.61
N GLY A 211 59.04 -4.36 12.47
CA GLY A 211 57.90 -4.75 13.30
C GLY A 211 58.26 -4.93 14.78
N ILE A 212 59.38 -5.57 15.08
CA ILE A 212 59.90 -5.71 16.45
C ILE A 212 60.23 -4.33 17.04
N ALA A 213 60.96 -3.48 16.30
CA ALA A 213 61.33 -2.15 16.74
C ALA A 213 60.08 -1.27 17.00
N LEU A 214 59.12 -1.28 16.08
CA LEU A 214 57.86 -0.56 16.21
C LEU A 214 57.04 -1.07 17.40
N TYR A 215 56.98 -2.38 17.61
CA TYR A 215 56.32 -2.97 18.77
C TYR A 215 56.99 -2.50 20.08
N LEU A 216 58.31 -2.56 20.19
CA LEU A 216 59.04 -2.12 21.39
C LEU A 216 58.82 -0.63 21.68
N LEU A 217 58.79 0.21 20.64
CA LEU A 217 58.53 1.65 20.73
C LEU A 217 57.10 1.94 21.22
N LEU A 218 56.10 1.23 20.67
CA LEU A 218 54.69 1.43 21.03
C LEU A 218 54.29 0.77 22.35
N ARG A 219 54.97 -0.31 22.76
CA ARG A 219 54.61 -1.14 23.93
C ARG A 219 54.46 -0.31 25.20
N ARG A 220 55.42 0.60 25.48
CA ARG A 220 55.37 1.46 26.68
C ARG A 220 54.13 2.35 26.70
N GLY A 221 53.79 2.97 25.57
CA GLY A 221 52.61 3.84 25.46
C GLY A 221 51.28 3.09 25.50
N VAL A 222 51.23 1.89 24.94
CA VAL A 222 50.03 1.02 24.98
C VAL A 222 49.78 0.49 26.40
N VAL A 223 50.82 0.00 27.09
CA VAL A 223 50.70 -0.47 28.49
C VAL A 223 50.34 0.69 29.43
N ALA A 224 50.88 1.89 29.20
CA ALA A 224 50.53 3.09 29.96
C ALA A 224 49.15 3.69 29.60
N GLY A 225 48.37 3.04 28.72
CA GLY A 225 47.02 3.50 28.35
C GLY A 225 46.96 4.80 27.54
N ARG A 226 48.09 5.28 27.01
CA ARG A 226 48.19 6.54 26.26
C ARG A 226 47.49 6.49 24.90
N PHE A 227 47.35 5.29 24.32
CA PHE A 227 46.71 5.09 23.02
C PHE A 227 45.41 4.29 23.17
N LYS A 228 44.27 4.99 23.24
CA LYS A 228 42.92 4.36 23.23
C LYS A 228 42.41 4.06 21.82
N HIS A 229 42.87 4.80 20.82
CA HIS A 229 42.52 4.63 19.40
C HIS A 229 43.79 4.62 18.55
N ALA A 230 43.70 4.10 17.33
CA ALA A 230 44.79 4.21 16.36
C ALA A 230 45.08 5.70 16.09
N PRO A 231 46.35 6.15 16.17
CA PRO A 231 46.68 7.57 16.13
C PRO A 231 46.48 8.25 14.77
N LEU A 232 46.30 7.48 13.68
CA LEU A 232 46.43 7.99 12.31
C LEU A 232 45.15 7.91 11.45
N LEU A 233 44.11 7.16 11.85
CA LEU A 233 42.93 6.93 11.01
C LEU A 233 41.64 6.97 11.86
N GLY A 234 40.88 8.06 11.74
CA GLY A 234 39.58 8.26 12.42
C GLY A 234 38.38 7.65 11.69
N LEU A 235 38.61 6.91 10.59
CA LEU A 235 37.55 6.32 9.78
C LEU A 235 37.00 5.06 10.47
N ASN A 236 35.75 5.13 10.93
CA ASN A 236 35.03 4.01 11.52
C ASN A 236 33.96 3.51 10.53
N GLY A 237 34.20 2.35 9.92
CA GLY A 237 33.30 1.76 8.92
C GLY A 237 31.91 1.43 9.47
N GLN A 238 31.79 1.06 10.74
CA GLN A 238 30.49 0.83 11.40
C GLN A 238 29.67 2.12 11.44
N ARG A 239 30.29 3.24 11.84
CA ARG A 239 29.61 4.54 11.88
C ARG A 239 29.13 4.99 10.50
N LEU A 240 29.92 4.74 9.46
CA LEU A 240 29.54 5.07 8.08
C LEU A 240 28.35 4.24 7.60
N PHE A 241 28.34 2.94 7.91
CA PHE A 241 27.23 2.05 7.56
C PHE A 241 25.94 2.46 8.29
N GLU A 242 26.02 2.67 9.60
CA GLU A 242 24.88 3.10 10.42
C GLU A 242 24.33 4.45 9.96
N SER A 243 25.18 5.45 9.72
CA SER A 243 24.74 6.77 9.27
C SER A 243 24.03 6.72 7.91
N THR A 244 24.50 5.86 7.00
CA THR A 244 23.88 5.65 5.69
C THR A 244 22.48 5.04 5.85
N LEU A 245 22.35 4.03 6.70
CA LEU A 245 21.05 3.38 6.97
C LEU A 245 20.05 4.37 7.57
N TYR A 246 20.47 5.19 8.54
CA TYR A 246 19.63 6.26 9.10
C TYR A 246 19.26 7.32 8.08
N GLY A 247 20.18 7.66 7.16
CA GLY A 247 19.90 8.59 6.07
C GLY A 247 18.80 8.08 5.13
N LEU A 248 18.87 6.81 4.75
CA LEU A 248 17.88 6.17 3.88
C LEU A 248 16.50 6.10 4.54
N ASP A 249 16.44 5.71 5.81
CA ASP A 249 15.20 5.67 6.56
C ASP A 249 14.57 7.07 6.70
N ARG A 250 15.38 8.10 7.01
CA ARG A 250 14.89 9.49 7.08
C ARG A 250 14.36 9.97 5.73
N ALA A 251 15.05 9.65 4.64
CA ALA A 251 14.61 9.98 3.28
C ALA A 251 13.28 9.29 2.95
N SER A 252 13.12 8.01 3.33
CA SER A 252 11.87 7.26 3.14
C SER A 252 10.70 7.90 3.89
N ARG A 253 10.89 8.24 5.17
CA ARG A 253 9.84 8.90 5.98
C ARG A 253 9.47 10.27 5.42
N TRP A 254 10.46 11.04 4.96
CA TRP A 254 10.21 12.33 4.31
C TRP A 254 9.42 12.15 3.01
N ALA A 255 9.81 11.19 2.17
CA ALA A 255 9.11 10.89 0.92
C ALA A 255 7.65 10.48 1.18
N LEU A 256 7.41 9.62 2.15
CA LEU A 256 6.05 9.24 2.57
C LEU A 256 5.25 10.43 3.08
N ALA A 257 5.85 11.33 3.88
CA ALA A 257 5.16 12.50 4.39
C ALA A 257 4.77 13.51 3.30
N VAL A 258 5.55 13.61 2.23
CA VAL A 258 5.30 14.52 1.10
C VAL A 258 4.36 13.91 0.06
N LEU A 259 4.58 12.64 -0.29
CA LEU A 259 3.87 11.96 -1.38
C LEU A 259 2.57 11.28 -0.94
N SER A 260 2.41 10.95 0.35
CA SER A 260 1.20 10.33 0.87
C SER A 260 0.35 11.30 1.66
N THR A 261 -0.96 11.15 1.56
CA THR A 261 -1.90 11.89 2.40
C THR A 261 -3.16 11.06 2.61
N TYR A 262 -3.70 11.06 3.84
CA TYR A 262 -5.00 10.45 4.14
C TYR A 262 -6.17 11.41 3.88
N ARG A 263 -5.89 12.64 3.45
CA ARG A 263 -6.91 13.67 3.25
C ARG A 263 -7.49 13.54 1.83
N LEU A 264 -8.81 13.37 1.74
CA LEU A 264 -9.52 13.27 0.46
C LEU A 264 -9.38 14.53 -0.41
N GLN A 265 -9.37 15.74 0.17
CA GLN A 265 -9.32 16.99 -0.62
C GLN A 265 -8.02 17.09 -1.46
N PRO A 266 -6.80 16.92 -0.91
CA PRO A 266 -5.58 16.84 -1.72
C PRO A 266 -5.57 15.69 -2.75
N GLN A 267 -6.10 14.52 -2.40
CA GLN A 267 -6.19 13.39 -3.36
C GLN A 267 -7.07 13.74 -4.56
N MET A 268 -8.25 14.33 -4.31
CA MET A 268 -9.15 14.81 -5.36
C MET A 268 -8.55 15.94 -6.18
N LEU A 269 -7.85 16.88 -5.54
CA LEU A 269 -7.11 17.92 -6.25
C LEU A 269 -6.07 17.31 -7.19
N LEU A 270 -5.26 16.37 -6.71
CA LEU A 270 -4.23 15.72 -7.52
C LEU A 270 -4.85 14.94 -8.69
N MET A 271 -5.97 14.25 -8.47
CA MET A 271 -6.69 13.54 -9.52
C MET A 271 -7.23 14.49 -10.60
N VAL A 272 -7.85 15.59 -10.21
CA VAL A 272 -8.35 16.61 -11.16
C VAL A 272 -7.19 17.29 -11.89
N LEU A 273 -6.11 17.64 -11.18
CA LEU A 273 -4.90 18.21 -11.81
C LEU A 273 -4.27 17.23 -12.79
N ALA A 274 -4.18 15.95 -12.44
CA ALA A 274 -3.68 14.91 -13.35
C ALA A 274 -4.59 14.80 -14.59
N ALA A 275 -5.92 14.78 -14.42
CA ALA A 275 -6.85 14.78 -15.55
C ALA A 275 -6.68 16.01 -16.46
N ILE A 276 -6.53 17.21 -15.89
CA ILE A 276 -6.25 18.43 -16.64
C ILE A 276 -4.92 18.31 -17.39
N VAL A 277 -3.86 17.82 -16.74
CA VAL A 277 -2.53 17.67 -17.35
C VAL A 277 -2.59 16.67 -18.50
N PHE A 278 -3.16 15.49 -18.30
CA PHE A 278 -3.29 14.47 -19.36
C PHE A 278 -4.15 14.96 -20.52
N ALA A 279 -5.29 15.60 -20.24
CA ALA A 279 -6.11 16.22 -21.28
C ALA A 279 -5.31 17.31 -22.04
N SER A 280 -4.59 18.17 -21.33
CA SER A 280 -3.79 19.23 -21.95
C SER A 280 -2.67 18.67 -22.80
N VAL A 281 -1.97 17.62 -22.35
CA VAL A 281 -0.91 16.95 -23.14
C VAL A 281 -1.50 16.31 -24.40
N ALA A 282 -2.64 15.62 -24.29
CA ALA A 282 -3.33 15.02 -25.43
C ALA A 282 -3.78 16.09 -26.44
N LEU A 283 -4.31 17.21 -25.97
CA LEU A 283 -4.76 18.32 -26.80
C LEU A 283 -3.58 19.10 -27.40
N TRP A 284 -2.44 19.16 -26.71
CA TRP A 284 -1.23 19.80 -27.23
C TRP A 284 -0.66 19.01 -28.42
N ALA A 285 -0.73 17.68 -28.37
CA ALA A 285 -0.31 16.82 -29.48
C ALA A 285 -1.30 16.85 -30.66
N GLY A 286 -2.61 16.87 -30.40
CA GLY A 286 -3.65 16.74 -31.44
C GLY A 286 -4.28 18.04 -31.93
N GLY A 287 -4.06 19.15 -31.24
CA GLY A 287 -4.79 20.41 -31.46
C GLY A 287 -6.27 20.33 -31.10
N ILE A 288 -6.94 21.50 -31.07
CA ILE A 288 -8.41 21.59 -30.93
C ILE A 288 -8.97 22.21 -32.20
N SER A 289 -9.81 21.47 -32.91
CA SER A 289 -10.58 21.95 -34.05
C SER A 289 -12.07 21.77 -33.82
N TRP A 290 -12.83 22.77 -34.27
CA TRP A 290 -14.29 22.74 -34.32
C TRP A 290 -14.74 21.97 -35.56
N GLY A 291 -15.89 21.30 -35.49
CA GLY A 291 -16.48 20.69 -36.67
C GLY A 291 -17.54 21.57 -37.34
N ASP A 292 -17.94 21.18 -38.55
CA ASP A 292 -18.87 21.91 -39.41
C ASP A 292 -20.31 21.36 -39.37
N ARG A 293 -20.66 20.57 -38.35
CA ARG A 293 -22.01 20.01 -38.23
C ARG A 293 -23.05 21.14 -38.12
N PRO A 294 -24.15 21.09 -38.89
CA PRO A 294 -25.24 22.05 -38.77
C PRO A 294 -25.76 22.14 -37.33
N ARG A 295 -25.92 23.36 -36.83
CA ARG A 295 -26.31 23.62 -35.44
C ARG A 295 -27.83 23.71 -35.36
N VAL A 296 -28.39 23.17 -34.28
CA VAL A 296 -29.81 23.38 -33.96
C VAL A 296 -29.98 24.85 -33.52
N PRO A 297 -30.97 25.59 -34.06
CA PRO A 297 -31.25 26.96 -33.64
C PRO A 297 -31.46 27.05 -32.12
N GLY A 298 -30.91 28.08 -31.50
CA GLY A 298 -31.08 28.31 -30.06
C GLY A 298 -32.52 28.66 -29.71
N ASN A 299 -33.05 28.07 -28.64
CA ASN A 299 -34.35 28.44 -28.06
C ASN A 299 -34.11 29.16 -26.72
N LEU A 300 -34.77 30.30 -26.53
CA LEU A 300 -34.72 31.08 -25.29
C LEU A 300 -35.21 30.28 -24.08
N GLU A 301 -36.28 29.50 -24.22
CA GLU A 301 -36.85 28.70 -23.13
C GLU A 301 -35.85 27.65 -22.63
N PHE A 302 -35.16 26.99 -23.58
CA PHE A 302 -34.12 26.02 -23.25
C PHE A 302 -32.89 26.68 -22.61
N ALA A 303 -32.52 27.87 -23.07
CA ALA A 303 -31.45 28.65 -22.44
C ALA A 303 -31.82 29.06 -21.01
N LEU A 304 -33.06 29.50 -20.76
CA LEU A 304 -33.55 29.85 -19.42
C LEU A 304 -33.55 28.64 -18.49
N LEU A 305 -33.97 27.47 -18.96
CA LEU A 305 -33.90 26.21 -18.20
C LEU A 305 -32.47 25.91 -17.71
N TRP A 306 -31.48 26.03 -18.59
CA TRP A 306 -30.08 25.79 -18.26
C TRP A 306 -29.47 26.89 -17.39
N VAL A 307 -29.85 28.16 -17.58
CA VAL A 307 -29.45 29.25 -16.68
C VAL A 307 -29.96 28.96 -15.27
N LEU A 308 -31.23 28.55 -15.13
CA LEU A 308 -31.81 28.18 -13.84
C LEU A 308 -31.07 26.97 -13.22
N GLY A 309 -30.80 25.93 -14.01
CA GLY A 309 -30.03 24.76 -13.59
C GLY A 309 -28.62 25.12 -13.11
N CYS A 310 -27.90 25.96 -13.86
CA CYS A 310 -26.56 26.44 -13.50
C CYS A 310 -26.58 27.28 -12.21
N VAL A 311 -27.55 28.18 -12.06
CA VAL A 311 -27.72 28.97 -10.83
C VAL A 311 -28.02 28.05 -9.64
N ALA A 312 -28.89 27.06 -9.81
CA ALA A 312 -29.19 26.08 -8.78
C ALA A 312 -27.96 25.24 -8.39
N ALA A 313 -27.15 24.80 -9.36
CA ALA A 313 -25.92 24.05 -9.11
C ALA A 313 -24.88 24.88 -8.33
N LEU A 314 -24.66 26.14 -8.72
CA LEU A 314 -23.76 27.06 -8.03
C LEU A 314 -24.25 27.37 -6.61
N ALA A 315 -25.56 27.60 -6.46
CA ALA A 315 -26.17 27.81 -5.15
C ALA A 315 -26.06 26.56 -4.27
N ALA A 316 -26.27 25.36 -4.81
CA ALA A 316 -26.12 24.10 -4.09
C ALA A 316 -24.68 23.94 -3.57
N ALA A 317 -23.67 24.20 -4.42
CA ALA A 317 -22.26 24.16 -4.04
C ALA A 317 -21.93 25.15 -2.92
N ASN A 318 -22.48 26.37 -2.99
CA ASN A 318 -22.29 27.39 -1.96
C ASN A 318 -22.96 26.99 -0.62
N GLN A 319 -24.17 26.42 -0.67
CA GLN A 319 -24.94 26.07 0.52
C GLN A 319 -24.50 24.75 1.17
N ALA A 320 -23.86 23.83 0.43
CA ALA A 320 -23.51 22.49 0.90
C ALA A 320 -22.71 22.45 2.20
N LYS A 321 -21.92 23.48 2.50
CA LYS A 321 -21.09 23.52 3.71
C LYS A 321 -21.90 23.71 5.00
N PHE A 322 -22.92 24.56 4.97
CA PHE A 322 -23.64 25.03 6.17
C PHE A 322 -25.14 24.72 6.13
N HIS A 323 -25.76 24.79 4.96
CA HIS A 323 -27.20 24.59 4.76
C HIS A 323 -27.46 23.38 3.86
N ARG A 324 -27.12 22.18 4.35
CA ARG A 324 -27.20 20.93 3.58
C ARG A 324 -28.60 20.62 3.04
N LEU A 325 -29.66 20.94 3.79
CA LEU A 325 -31.03 20.77 3.33
C LEU A 325 -31.33 21.67 2.12
N ALA A 326 -30.94 22.95 2.18
CA ALA A 326 -31.08 23.87 1.05
C ALA A 326 -30.26 23.39 -0.16
N ALA A 327 -29.05 22.87 0.07
CA ALA A 327 -28.22 22.30 -1.00
C ALA A 327 -28.88 21.08 -1.67
N LEU A 328 -29.56 20.21 -0.92
CA LEU A 328 -30.31 19.09 -1.48
C LEU A 328 -31.53 19.55 -2.29
N ILE A 329 -32.28 20.56 -1.81
CA ILE A 329 -33.41 21.12 -2.57
C ILE A 329 -32.93 21.71 -3.90
N LEU A 330 -31.83 22.45 -3.86
CA LEU A 330 -31.20 23.03 -5.05
C LEU A 330 -30.67 21.94 -6.00
N LEU A 331 -30.14 20.82 -5.47
CA LEU A 331 -29.75 19.67 -6.28
C LEU A 331 -30.96 19.04 -6.99
N GLY A 332 -32.11 18.93 -6.30
CA GLY A 332 -33.35 18.48 -6.92
C GLY A 332 -33.81 19.38 -8.07
N ALA A 333 -33.61 20.71 -7.97
CA ALA A 333 -33.87 21.63 -9.07
C ALA A 333 -32.94 21.39 -10.27
N VAL A 334 -31.66 21.03 -10.02
CA VAL A 334 -30.73 20.60 -11.08
C VAL A 334 -31.21 19.29 -11.72
N GLY A 335 -31.61 18.29 -10.93
CA GLY A 335 -32.15 17.03 -11.44
C GLY A 335 -33.41 17.20 -12.29
N LEU A 336 -34.27 18.15 -11.93
CA LEU A 336 -35.45 18.52 -12.73
C LEU A 336 -35.05 19.19 -14.05
N ALA A 337 -34.07 20.10 -14.04
CA ALA A 337 -33.56 20.72 -15.26
C ALA A 337 -32.94 19.70 -16.23
N VAL A 338 -32.22 18.71 -15.70
CA VAL A 338 -31.67 17.58 -16.48
C VAL A 338 -32.80 16.70 -17.04
N SER A 339 -33.81 16.38 -16.23
CA SER A 339 -34.96 15.56 -16.66
C SER A 339 -35.75 16.23 -17.79
N LEU A 340 -36.01 17.54 -17.67
CA LEU A 340 -36.65 18.33 -18.72
C LEU A 340 -35.77 18.41 -19.98
N THR A 341 -34.45 18.46 -19.83
CA THR A 341 -33.52 18.41 -20.97
C THR A 341 -33.62 17.07 -21.71
N PHE A 342 -33.70 15.93 -21.00
CA PHE A 342 -33.93 14.63 -21.64
C PHE A 342 -35.25 14.59 -22.40
N LEU A 343 -36.33 15.10 -21.81
CA LEU A 343 -37.62 15.19 -22.49
C LEU A 343 -37.55 16.08 -23.74
N TRP A 344 -36.83 17.20 -23.66
CA TRP A 344 -36.60 18.12 -24.77
C TRP A 344 -35.90 17.45 -25.95
N PHE A 345 -34.95 16.56 -25.66
CA PHE A 345 -34.26 15.76 -26.67
C PHE A 345 -34.95 14.42 -26.99
N SER A 346 -36.24 14.29 -26.67
CA SER A 346 -37.05 13.09 -26.95
C SER A 346 -36.49 11.80 -26.35
N ALA A 347 -35.92 11.89 -25.14
CA ALA A 347 -35.42 10.76 -24.35
C ALA A 347 -36.31 10.52 -23.10
N PRO A 348 -37.57 10.06 -23.27
CA PRO A 348 -38.53 9.92 -22.17
C PRO A 348 -38.14 8.85 -21.14
N ASP A 349 -37.51 7.74 -21.54
CA ASP A 349 -37.01 6.71 -20.60
C ASP A 349 -35.94 7.27 -19.66
N LEU A 350 -35.01 8.07 -20.19
CA LEU A 350 -33.99 8.76 -19.39
C LEU A 350 -34.61 9.81 -18.47
N ALA A 351 -35.66 10.51 -18.91
CA ALA A 351 -36.37 11.47 -18.07
C ALA A 351 -37.08 10.77 -16.89
N LEU A 352 -37.78 9.66 -17.14
CA LEU A 352 -38.48 8.89 -16.10
C LEU A 352 -37.52 8.27 -15.07
N THR A 353 -36.43 7.67 -15.55
CA THR A 353 -35.36 7.13 -14.68
C THR A 353 -34.70 8.24 -13.87
N GLN A 354 -34.33 9.36 -14.48
CA GLN A 354 -33.71 10.48 -13.76
C GLN A 354 -34.62 11.02 -12.65
N LEU A 355 -35.91 11.22 -12.94
CA LEU A 355 -36.87 11.78 -11.98
C LEU A 355 -37.10 10.83 -10.81
N THR A 356 -37.24 9.53 -11.08
CA THR A 356 -37.39 8.51 -10.02
C THR A 356 -36.13 8.34 -9.17
N VAL A 357 -34.95 8.30 -9.80
CA VAL A 357 -33.66 8.25 -9.09
C VAL A 357 -33.43 9.50 -8.24
N GLU A 358 -33.79 10.69 -8.73
CA GLU A 358 -33.66 11.94 -7.97
C GLU A 358 -34.49 11.90 -6.69
N VAL A 359 -35.73 11.41 -6.77
CA VAL A 359 -36.61 11.24 -5.60
C VAL A 359 -36.00 10.26 -4.60
N VAL A 360 -35.55 9.09 -5.07
CA VAL A 360 -34.94 8.06 -4.20
C VAL A 360 -33.68 8.60 -3.54
N THR A 361 -32.75 9.17 -4.30
CA THR A 361 -31.48 9.68 -3.77
C THR A 361 -31.69 10.85 -2.82
N THR A 362 -32.62 11.77 -3.11
CA THR A 362 -33.00 12.86 -2.20
C THR A 362 -33.49 12.31 -0.87
N VAL A 363 -34.39 11.33 -0.87
CA VAL A 363 -34.89 10.70 0.36
C VAL A 363 -33.75 10.03 1.14
N LEU A 364 -32.91 9.25 0.46
CA LEU A 364 -31.77 8.58 1.10
C LEU A 364 -30.77 9.58 1.69
N PHE A 365 -30.48 10.68 0.99
CA PHE A 365 -29.63 11.75 1.50
C PHE A 365 -30.26 12.45 2.70
N LEU A 366 -31.56 12.76 2.68
CA LEU A 366 -32.25 13.37 3.81
C LEU A 366 -32.18 12.51 5.07
N LEU A 367 -32.37 11.18 4.93
CA LEU A 367 -32.17 10.23 6.01
C LEU A 367 -30.72 10.26 6.51
N GLY A 368 -29.77 10.24 5.58
CA GLY A 368 -28.32 10.35 5.82
C GLY A 368 -27.89 11.60 6.58
N LEU A 369 -28.42 12.77 6.19
CA LEU A 369 -28.03 14.08 6.69
C LEU A 369 -28.26 14.23 8.19
N ARG A 370 -29.27 13.54 8.75
CA ARG A 370 -29.58 13.57 10.19
C ARG A 370 -28.38 13.15 11.04
N TRP A 371 -27.52 12.26 10.54
CA TRP A 371 -26.37 11.76 11.31
C TRP A 371 -25.10 12.59 11.14
N LEU A 372 -25.11 13.63 10.31
CA LEU A 372 -23.95 14.48 10.11
C LEU A 372 -24.00 15.69 11.06
N PRO A 373 -22.91 15.98 11.81
CA PRO A 373 -22.88 17.10 12.74
C PRO A 373 -23.19 18.43 12.02
N LYS A 374 -24.03 19.25 12.67
CA LYS A 374 -24.38 20.60 12.19
C LYS A 374 -23.15 21.49 12.33
N ARG A 375 -22.67 22.02 11.21
CA ARG A 375 -21.62 23.04 11.23
C ARG A 375 -22.26 24.38 11.54
N ARG A 376 -21.86 25.00 12.65
CA ARG A 376 -22.25 26.39 12.94
C ARG A 376 -21.40 27.34 12.10
N PRO A 377 -21.96 28.46 11.63
CA PRO A 377 -21.19 29.49 10.94
C PRO A 377 -20.26 30.29 11.88
N GLU A 378 -20.17 29.93 13.17
CA GLU A 378 -19.39 30.67 14.17
C GLU A 378 -17.92 30.80 13.71
N GLU A 379 -17.52 32.07 13.54
CA GLU A 379 -16.19 32.59 13.18
C GLU A 379 -15.70 32.36 11.73
N ALA A 380 -16.48 32.85 10.76
CA ALA A 380 -15.98 33.16 9.42
C ALA A 380 -15.22 34.50 9.33
N GLU A 381 -15.02 35.22 10.44
CA GLU A 381 -14.60 36.63 10.41
C GLU A 381 -13.13 36.85 10.07
N HIS A 382 -12.24 35.87 10.27
CA HIS A 382 -10.83 36.02 9.92
C HIS A 382 -10.30 34.81 9.15
N LEU A 383 -10.85 34.58 7.95
CA LEU A 383 -10.26 33.62 7.01
C LEU A 383 -8.84 34.07 6.65
N GLY A 384 -7.84 33.48 7.30
CA GLY A 384 -6.43 33.77 7.03
C GLY A 384 -6.08 33.61 5.54
N LEU A 385 -5.07 34.35 5.09
CA LEU A 385 -4.65 34.42 3.68
C LEU A 385 -4.50 33.03 3.02
N ARG A 386 -3.99 32.05 3.77
CA ARG A 386 -3.84 30.65 3.29
C ARG A 386 -5.17 29.98 2.92
N VAL A 387 -6.25 30.26 3.65
CA VAL A 387 -7.57 29.68 3.36
C VAL A 387 -8.18 30.35 2.13
N ARG A 388 -8.03 31.67 2.00
CA ARG A 388 -8.46 32.40 0.80
C ARG A 388 -7.72 31.92 -0.44
N ALA A 389 -6.38 31.81 -0.38
CA ALA A 389 -5.57 31.29 -1.47
C ALA A 389 -5.97 29.86 -1.88
N ARG A 390 -6.26 28.98 -0.90
CA ARG A 390 -6.75 27.64 -1.19
C ARG A 390 -8.09 27.64 -1.90
N ARG A 391 -9.05 28.43 -1.43
CA ARG A 391 -10.37 28.54 -2.07
C ARG A 391 -10.27 29.13 -3.47
N ALA A 392 -9.45 30.15 -3.65
CA ALA A 392 -9.19 30.74 -4.96
C ALA A 392 -8.58 29.71 -5.92
N ARG A 393 -7.57 28.94 -5.47
CA ARG A 393 -7.01 27.82 -6.25
C ARG A 393 -8.08 26.80 -6.62
N ASP A 394 -8.85 26.32 -5.65
CA ASP A 394 -9.87 25.27 -5.90
C ASP A 394 -10.95 25.79 -6.87
N PHE A 395 -11.31 27.07 -6.77
CA PHE A 395 -12.20 27.74 -7.72
C PHE A 395 -11.60 27.81 -9.13
N VAL A 396 -10.35 28.26 -9.28
CA VAL A 396 -9.66 28.32 -10.58
C VAL A 396 -9.55 26.93 -11.20
N VAL A 397 -9.17 25.91 -10.43
CA VAL A 397 -9.08 24.52 -10.91
C VAL A 397 -10.45 24.02 -11.37
N SER A 398 -11.52 24.30 -10.62
CA SER A 398 -12.88 23.91 -11.02
C SER A 398 -13.35 24.62 -12.30
N LEU A 399 -12.99 25.89 -12.47
CA LEU A 399 -13.31 26.67 -13.66
C LEU A 399 -12.57 26.12 -14.88
N VAL A 400 -11.26 25.87 -14.76
CA VAL A 400 -10.44 25.27 -15.84
C VAL A 400 -10.94 23.89 -16.22
N ALA A 401 -11.20 23.01 -15.24
CA ALA A 401 -11.75 21.68 -15.50
C ALA A 401 -13.13 21.75 -16.19
N GLY A 402 -14.06 22.53 -15.65
CA GLY A 402 -15.41 22.65 -16.17
C GLY A 402 -15.49 23.27 -17.56
N SER A 403 -14.80 24.40 -17.77
CA SER A 403 -14.70 25.05 -19.09
C SER A 403 -13.96 24.18 -20.11
N GLY A 404 -12.89 23.50 -19.69
CA GLY A 404 -12.18 22.54 -20.54
C GLY A 404 -13.10 21.41 -21.01
N MET A 405 -13.87 20.81 -20.10
CA MET A 405 -14.88 19.81 -20.47
C MET A 405 -15.98 20.36 -21.37
N ALA A 406 -16.43 21.60 -21.15
CA ALA A 406 -17.41 22.25 -22.02
C ALA A 406 -16.86 22.47 -23.44
N VAL A 407 -15.61 22.94 -23.57
CA VAL A 407 -14.92 23.10 -24.86
C VAL A 407 -14.76 21.76 -25.57
N LEU A 408 -14.36 20.71 -24.85
CA LEU A 408 -14.21 19.36 -25.41
C LEU A 408 -15.57 18.79 -25.88
N ALA A 409 -16.60 18.92 -25.06
CA ALA A 409 -17.95 18.49 -25.41
C ALA A 409 -18.46 19.23 -26.66
N TYR A 410 -18.26 20.55 -26.71
CA TYR A 410 -18.62 21.37 -27.87
C TYR A 410 -17.84 20.96 -29.13
N ALA A 411 -16.53 20.73 -29.02
CA ALA A 411 -15.70 20.27 -30.12
C ALA A 411 -16.14 18.88 -30.65
N MET A 412 -16.55 17.97 -29.76
CA MET A 412 -17.07 16.66 -30.16
C MET A 412 -18.46 16.75 -30.80
N MET A 413 -19.38 17.52 -30.23
CA MET A 413 -20.76 17.63 -30.73
C MET A 413 -20.85 18.33 -32.10
N THR A 414 -19.88 19.19 -32.43
CA THR A 414 -19.82 19.88 -33.73
C THR A 414 -19.22 19.03 -34.85
N ARG A 415 -18.69 17.84 -34.56
CA ARG A 415 -18.11 16.95 -35.58
C ARG A 415 -19.16 16.01 -36.20
N PRO A 416 -19.03 15.68 -37.49
CA PRO A 416 -19.82 14.60 -38.09
C PRO A 416 -19.39 13.24 -37.51
N ALA A 417 -20.35 12.36 -37.28
CA ALA A 417 -20.13 10.99 -36.80
C ALA A 417 -20.54 9.98 -37.89
N PRO A 418 -19.73 9.81 -38.96
CA PRO A 418 -20.10 9.00 -40.12
C PRO A 418 -20.23 7.50 -39.81
N GLN A 419 -19.55 7.01 -38.76
CA GLN A 419 -19.63 5.61 -38.32
C GLN A 419 -20.62 5.44 -37.15
N SER A 420 -21.82 6.01 -37.27
CA SER A 420 -22.86 5.80 -36.26
C SER A 420 -23.49 4.41 -36.42
N ILE A 421 -23.60 3.69 -35.31
CA ILE A 421 -24.35 2.42 -35.22
C ILE A 421 -25.83 2.65 -34.88
N SER A 422 -26.28 3.90 -34.69
CA SER A 422 -27.69 4.20 -34.38
C SER A 422 -28.69 3.70 -35.43
N PRO A 423 -28.43 3.80 -36.75
CA PRO A 423 -29.37 3.29 -37.76
C PRO A 423 -29.64 1.79 -37.60
N PHE A 424 -28.62 0.99 -37.28
CA PHE A 424 -28.78 -0.44 -37.01
C PHE A 424 -29.81 -0.71 -35.91
N PHE A 425 -29.72 0.00 -34.77
CA PHE A 425 -30.67 -0.21 -33.68
C PHE A 425 -32.08 0.26 -34.03
N ILE A 426 -32.23 1.37 -34.75
CA ILE A 426 -33.55 1.86 -35.18
C ILE A 426 -34.20 0.85 -36.13
N ASP A 427 -33.44 0.34 -37.09
CA ASP A 427 -33.95 -0.57 -38.12
C ASP A 427 -34.20 -1.99 -37.58
N ARG A 428 -33.42 -2.44 -36.59
CA ARG A 428 -33.47 -3.82 -36.07
C ARG A 428 -34.27 -4.02 -34.78
N SER A 429 -34.62 -2.96 -34.05
CA SER A 429 -35.34 -3.10 -32.76
C SER A 429 -36.69 -3.81 -32.88
N LEU A 430 -37.47 -3.51 -33.91
CA LEU A 430 -38.77 -4.17 -34.12
C LEU A 430 -38.63 -5.56 -34.78
N PRO A 431 -37.90 -5.75 -35.90
CA PRO A 431 -37.87 -7.05 -36.56
C PRO A 431 -37.05 -8.12 -35.81
N GLU A 432 -36.02 -7.74 -35.05
CA GLU A 432 -35.15 -8.69 -34.36
C GLU A 432 -35.38 -8.68 -32.84
N GLY A 433 -35.51 -7.51 -32.21
CA GLY A 433 -35.82 -7.39 -30.77
C GLY A 433 -37.32 -7.37 -30.43
N GLY A 434 -38.18 -7.31 -31.45
CA GLY A 434 -39.64 -7.38 -31.31
C GLY A 434 -40.30 -6.22 -30.56
N GLY A 435 -39.62 -5.08 -30.39
CA GLY A 435 -40.13 -3.94 -29.62
C GLY A 435 -39.97 -2.62 -30.35
N THR A 436 -40.94 -1.73 -30.18
CA THR A 436 -40.88 -0.36 -30.75
C THR A 436 -40.08 0.59 -29.87
N ASN A 437 -39.87 0.27 -28.59
CA ASN A 437 -39.01 1.06 -27.71
C ASN A 437 -37.54 0.68 -27.92
N VAL A 438 -36.86 1.38 -28.84
CA VAL A 438 -35.44 1.16 -29.17
C VAL A 438 -34.54 1.20 -27.93
N VAL A 439 -34.83 2.07 -26.95
CA VAL A 439 -34.01 2.18 -25.74
C VAL A 439 -34.16 0.94 -24.87
N ASN A 440 -35.41 0.54 -24.57
CA ASN A 440 -35.63 -0.65 -23.74
C ASN A 440 -35.09 -1.91 -24.43
N VAL A 441 -35.40 -2.11 -25.72
CA VAL A 441 -34.88 -3.24 -26.51
C VAL A 441 -33.35 -3.26 -26.49
N MET A 442 -32.69 -2.11 -26.60
CA MET A 442 -31.23 -2.05 -26.48
C MET A 442 -30.75 -2.52 -25.10
N LEU A 443 -31.41 -2.10 -24.02
CA LEU A 443 -31.01 -2.44 -22.65
C LEU A 443 -31.30 -3.90 -22.27
N VAL A 444 -32.38 -4.51 -22.78
CA VAL A 444 -32.81 -5.85 -22.35
C VAL A 444 -32.50 -6.95 -23.35
N ASP A 445 -32.10 -6.61 -24.58
CA ASP A 445 -31.77 -7.55 -25.64
C ASP A 445 -30.37 -7.28 -26.22
N PHE A 446 -30.20 -6.29 -27.12
CA PHE A 446 -28.92 -6.07 -27.82
C PHE A 446 -27.71 -5.86 -26.89
N ARG A 447 -27.91 -5.18 -25.76
CA ARG A 447 -26.91 -4.89 -24.73
C ARG A 447 -27.37 -5.34 -23.34
N ALA A 448 -28.14 -6.42 -23.28
CA ALA A 448 -28.62 -7.04 -22.03
C ALA A 448 -27.50 -7.29 -21.00
N PHE A 449 -26.29 -7.58 -21.49
CA PHE A 449 -25.13 -7.81 -20.64
C PHE A 449 -24.71 -6.57 -19.84
N ASP A 450 -24.83 -5.38 -20.42
CA ASP A 450 -24.53 -4.11 -19.74
C ASP A 450 -25.53 -3.91 -18.57
N THR A 451 -26.83 -4.11 -18.83
CA THR A 451 -27.88 -4.03 -17.79
C THR A 451 -27.72 -5.11 -16.71
N MET A 452 -27.30 -6.33 -17.06
CA MET A 452 -26.96 -7.36 -16.07
C MET A 452 -25.81 -6.90 -15.16
N GLY A 453 -24.79 -6.24 -15.74
CA GLY A 453 -23.70 -5.61 -14.99
C GLY A 453 -24.21 -4.52 -14.04
N GLU A 454 -25.08 -3.63 -14.52
CA GLU A 454 -25.66 -2.54 -13.73
C GLU A 454 -26.45 -3.05 -12.52
N ILE A 455 -27.34 -4.04 -12.69
CA ILE A 455 -28.11 -4.61 -11.57
C ILE A 455 -27.20 -5.35 -10.60
N THR A 456 -26.12 -5.97 -11.08
CA THR A 456 -25.11 -6.60 -10.22
C THR A 456 -24.43 -5.55 -9.35
N VAL A 457 -24.01 -4.42 -9.94
CA VAL A 457 -23.42 -3.29 -9.20
C VAL A 457 -24.42 -2.75 -8.18
N LEU A 458 -25.68 -2.56 -8.55
CA LEU A 458 -26.72 -2.09 -7.64
C LEU A 458 -26.94 -3.04 -6.45
N GLY A 459 -26.97 -4.35 -6.70
CA GLY A 459 -27.04 -5.38 -5.66
C GLY A 459 -25.84 -5.35 -4.72
N ILE A 460 -24.62 -5.23 -5.28
CA ILE A 460 -23.37 -5.10 -4.50
C ILE A 460 -23.41 -3.83 -3.63
N VAL A 461 -23.85 -2.70 -4.18
CA VAL A 461 -23.99 -1.45 -3.43
C VAL A 461 -24.97 -1.63 -2.28
N GLY A 462 -26.14 -2.21 -2.52
CA GLY A 462 -27.13 -2.46 -1.47
C GLY A 462 -26.59 -3.32 -0.33
N LEU A 463 -25.91 -4.42 -0.66
CA LEU A 463 -25.28 -5.31 0.33
C LEU A 463 -24.13 -4.61 1.08
N THR A 464 -23.33 -3.81 0.39
CA THR A 464 -22.19 -3.08 0.97
C THR A 464 -22.68 -2.01 1.94
N VAL A 465 -23.70 -1.23 1.56
CA VAL A 465 -24.32 -0.23 2.44
C VAL A 465 -24.87 -0.91 3.70
N TYR A 466 -25.59 -2.03 3.55
CA TYR A 466 -26.04 -2.80 4.70
C TYR A 466 -24.87 -3.29 5.58
N ALA A 467 -23.80 -3.82 4.97
CA ALA A 467 -22.63 -4.33 5.68
C ALA A 467 -21.86 -3.25 6.45
N LEU A 468 -21.78 -2.03 5.90
CA LEU A 468 -21.17 -0.86 6.55
C LEU A 468 -22.06 -0.33 7.68
N LEU A 469 -23.37 -0.21 7.44
CA LEU A 469 -24.29 0.41 8.39
C LEU A 469 -24.75 -0.52 9.51
N ARG A 470 -24.77 -1.84 9.33
CA ARG A 470 -25.20 -2.78 10.39
C ARG A 470 -24.41 -2.65 11.69
N ARG A 471 -23.16 -2.15 11.63
CA ARG A 471 -22.27 -1.89 12.77
C ARG A 471 -21.96 -0.40 12.98
N PHE A 472 -22.58 0.48 12.20
CA PHE A 472 -22.42 1.92 12.38
C PHE A 472 -22.92 2.33 13.77
N ARG A 473 -22.18 3.24 14.41
CA ARG A 473 -22.56 3.85 15.69
C ARG A 473 -22.55 5.36 15.49
N PRO A 474 -23.71 6.04 15.58
CA PRO A 474 -23.75 7.48 15.40
C PRO A 474 -22.91 8.19 16.48
N PRO A 475 -22.27 9.32 16.15
CA PRO A 475 -21.58 10.15 17.14
C PRO A 475 -22.51 10.53 18.29
N ARG A 476 -21.98 10.57 19.53
CA ARG A 476 -22.78 10.82 20.75
C ARG A 476 -23.58 12.13 20.68
N GLU A 477 -23.00 13.15 20.06
CA GLU A 477 -23.62 14.46 19.85
C GLU A 477 -24.92 14.39 19.03
N MET A 478 -25.04 13.42 18.13
CA MET A 478 -26.20 13.23 17.26
C MET A 478 -27.26 12.29 17.87
N ALA A 479 -27.01 11.72 19.05
CA ALA A 479 -27.99 10.91 19.78
C ALA A 479 -29.00 11.79 20.55
N ALA A 480 -28.65 13.04 20.85
CA ALA A 480 -29.55 13.99 21.48
C ALA A 480 -30.59 14.50 20.48
N LEU A 481 -31.82 14.72 20.94
CA LEU A 481 -32.87 15.33 20.10
C LEU A 481 -32.51 16.79 19.76
N PRO A 482 -32.95 17.30 18.59
CA PRO A 482 -32.87 18.71 18.26
C PRO A 482 -33.36 19.61 19.40
N PRO A 483 -32.79 20.82 19.61
CA PRO A 483 -33.20 21.73 20.67
C PRO A 483 -34.70 22.01 20.70
N GLN A 484 -35.33 22.14 19.52
CA GLN A 484 -36.78 22.35 19.40
C GLN A 484 -37.59 21.18 19.97
N GLN A 485 -37.15 19.94 19.76
CA GLN A 485 -37.82 18.75 20.29
C GLN A 485 -37.52 18.50 21.77
N ARG A 486 -36.41 19.04 22.29
CA ARG A 486 -36.11 19.03 23.74
C ARG A 486 -36.89 20.08 24.52
N ALA A 487 -37.31 21.15 23.86
CA ALA A 487 -38.07 22.24 24.48
C ALA A 487 -39.57 21.89 24.67
N VAL A 488 -40.06 20.82 24.03
CA VAL A 488 -41.44 20.34 24.21
C VAL A 488 -41.50 19.42 25.43
N PRO A 489 -42.28 19.76 26.48
CA PRO A 489 -42.48 18.88 27.63
C PRO A 489 -43.09 17.54 27.20
N PRO A 490 -42.68 16.40 27.78
CA PRO A 490 -43.20 15.07 27.42
C PRO A 490 -44.70 14.92 27.65
N ASP A 491 -45.28 15.72 28.56
CA ASP A 491 -46.69 15.69 28.95
C ASP A 491 -47.55 16.71 28.17
N LEU A 492 -46.94 17.50 27.28
CA LEU A 492 -47.68 18.46 26.47
C LEU A 492 -48.41 17.72 25.34
N VAL A 493 -49.73 17.71 25.38
CA VAL A 493 -50.57 17.27 24.26
C VAL A 493 -50.45 18.31 23.15
N SER A 494 -49.56 18.04 22.20
CA SER A 494 -49.41 18.82 20.98
C SER A 494 -49.44 17.86 19.79
N ASP A 495 -49.76 18.38 18.59
CA ASP A 495 -49.72 17.58 17.36
C ASP A 495 -48.33 16.97 17.10
N LEU A 496 -47.27 17.53 17.71
CA LEU A 496 -45.91 17.02 17.67
C LEU A 496 -45.77 15.85 18.65
N ILE A 497 -45.95 14.64 18.13
CA ILE A 497 -45.65 13.40 18.86
C ILE A 497 -44.19 13.40 19.32
N ASN A 498 -43.94 13.01 20.57
CA ASN A 498 -42.59 12.70 21.02
C ASN A 498 -42.07 11.40 20.34
N PRO A 499 -41.08 11.47 19.44
CA PRO A 499 -40.61 10.30 18.70
C PRO A 499 -39.92 9.24 19.58
N ARG A 500 -39.69 9.52 20.88
CA ARG A 500 -39.15 8.55 21.84
C ARG A 500 -40.19 7.57 22.37
N THR A 501 -41.46 7.96 22.42
CA THR A 501 -42.54 7.17 23.05
C THR A 501 -43.52 6.59 22.05
N ALA A 502 -43.58 7.13 20.83
CA ALA A 502 -44.53 6.67 19.82
C ALA A 502 -44.06 5.44 19.03
N GLN A 503 -44.90 4.42 19.03
CA GLN A 503 -44.73 3.22 18.21
C GLN A 503 -45.21 3.44 16.77
N ASP A 504 -46.13 4.39 16.55
CA ASP A 504 -46.63 4.82 15.25
C ASP A 504 -46.45 6.33 15.10
N THR A 505 -45.68 6.75 14.09
CA THR A 505 -45.46 8.19 13.79
C THR A 505 -46.60 8.80 12.98
N ALA A 506 -47.58 8.00 12.54
CA ALA A 506 -48.75 8.43 11.77
C ALA A 506 -49.86 9.09 12.62
N LEU A 507 -49.60 9.44 13.87
CA LEU A 507 -50.55 10.19 14.71
C LEU A 507 -50.29 11.71 14.57
N GLY A 508 -51.18 12.55 15.12
CA GLY A 508 -51.00 14.01 15.09
C GLY A 508 -50.89 14.59 13.67
N TYR A 509 -49.93 15.50 13.43
CA TYR A 509 -49.78 16.20 12.14
C TYR A 509 -49.43 15.30 10.95
N MET A 510 -48.90 14.10 11.19
CA MET A 510 -48.54 13.14 10.13
C MET A 510 -49.71 12.27 9.68
N MET A 511 -50.87 12.33 10.35
CA MET A 511 -52.02 11.49 10.05
C MET A 511 -52.55 11.70 8.62
N VAL A 512 -52.70 12.96 8.18
CA VAL A 512 -53.18 13.27 6.82
C VAL A 512 -52.19 12.76 5.76
N PRO A 513 -50.87 13.07 5.83
CA PRO A 513 -49.88 12.45 4.94
C PRO A 513 -49.91 10.91 4.98
N ALA A 514 -50.14 10.30 6.15
CA ALA A 514 -50.15 8.84 6.31
C ALA A 514 -51.28 8.18 5.55
N VAL A 515 -52.49 8.72 5.69
CA VAL A 515 -53.67 8.22 4.97
C VAL A 515 -53.47 8.37 3.46
N LEU A 516 -52.98 9.53 3.01
CA LEU A 516 -52.71 9.78 1.59
C LEU A 516 -51.66 8.82 1.03
N VAL A 517 -50.53 8.65 1.72
CA VAL A 517 -49.44 7.76 1.27
C VAL A 517 -49.90 6.29 1.28
N ARG A 518 -50.71 5.86 2.25
CA ARG A 518 -51.35 4.52 2.27
C ARG A 518 -52.29 4.32 1.09
N LEU A 519 -53.07 5.32 0.71
CA LEU A 519 -53.93 5.25 -0.47
C LEU A 519 -53.12 5.25 -1.78
N LEU A 520 -52.00 5.96 -1.82
CA LEU A 520 -51.11 6.02 -2.99
C LEU A 520 -50.32 4.73 -3.22
N LEU A 521 -50.09 3.89 -2.19
CA LEU A 521 -49.33 2.64 -2.32
C LEU A 521 -49.90 1.71 -3.41
N PRO A 522 -51.18 1.28 -3.37
CA PRO A 522 -51.73 0.43 -4.43
C PRO A 522 -51.73 1.12 -5.80
N ILE A 523 -51.97 2.43 -5.86
CA ILE A 523 -51.94 3.20 -7.10
C ILE A 523 -50.53 3.18 -7.70
N ALA A 524 -49.51 3.41 -6.88
CA ALA A 524 -48.11 3.38 -7.31
C ALA A 524 -47.68 1.99 -7.79
N VAL A 525 -48.18 0.91 -7.17
CA VAL A 525 -47.95 -0.47 -7.64
C VAL A 525 -48.62 -0.69 -9.00
N VAL A 526 -49.85 -0.21 -9.21
CA VAL A 526 -50.51 -0.29 -10.53
C VAL A 526 -49.74 0.50 -11.59
N ILE A 527 -49.27 1.71 -11.25
CA ILE A 527 -48.43 2.52 -12.15
C ILE A 527 -47.12 1.81 -12.47
N ALA A 528 -46.49 1.17 -11.49
CA ALA A 528 -45.27 0.40 -11.71
C ALA A 528 -45.53 -0.80 -12.63
N LEU A 529 -46.62 -1.56 -12.41
CA LEU A 529 -47.03 -2.64 -13.30
C LEU A 529 -47.33 -2.12 -14.71
N TYR A 530 -47.95 -0.95 -14.84
CA TYR A 530 -48.19 -0.33 -16.13
C TYR A 530 -46.88 0.03 -16.86
N PHE A 531 -45.90 0.63 -16.17
CA PHE A 531 -44.58 0.91 -16.75
C PHE A 531 -43.80 -0.36 -17.09
N PHE A 532 -43.94 -1.40 -16.28
CA PHE A 532 -43.34 -2.71 -16.52
C PHE A 532 -43.90 -3.34 -17.80
N MET A 533 -45.22 -3.46 -17.90
CA MET A 533 -45.89 -4.15 -19.00
C MET A 533 -45.73 -3.44 -20.35
N ARG A 534 -45.63 -2.10 -20.36
CA ARG A 534 -45.50 -1.32 -21.60
C ARG A 534 -44.05 -1.12 -22.07
N GLY A 535 -43.05 -1.46 -21.25
CA GLY A 535 -41.65 -1.07 -21.44
C GLY A 535 -41.06 -1.48 -22.80
N HIS A 536 -41.52 -2.60 -23.35
CA HIS A 536 -41.06 -3.11 -24.65
C HIS A 536 -41.44 -2.21 -25.84
N ASN A 537 -42.54 -1.47 -25.73
CA ASN A 537 -43.11 -0.70 -26.84
C ASN A 537 -43.18 0.81 -26.56
N LEU A 538 -43.19 1.20 -25.29
CA LEU A 538 -43.36 2.56 -24.83
C LEU A 538 -42.43 2.84 -23.65
N PRO A 539 -42.24 4.12 -23.27
CA PRO A 539 -41.33 4.45 -22.19
C PRO A 539 -41.70 3.76 -20.86
N GLY A 540 -40.73 3.14 -20.20
CA GLY A 540 -40.94 2.26 -19.05
C GLY A 540 -39.83 1.20 -18.89
N GLY A 541 -40.22 0.00 -18.45
CA GLY A 541 -39.31 -1.14 -18.25
C GLY A 541 -39.11 -1.53 -16.78
N GLY A 542 -38.36 -2.61 -16.56
CA GLY A 542 -38.15 -3.22 -15.24
C GLY A 542 -37.52 -2.28 -14.21
N PHE A 543 -36.59 -1.42 -14.63
CA PHE A 543 -35.86 -0.51 -13.75
C PHE A 543 -36.75 0.61 -13.18
N VAL A 544 -37.44 1.37 -14.04
CA VAL A 544 -38.34 2.46 -13.62
C VAL A 544 -39.48 1.92 -12.77
N ALA A 545 -40.08 0.80 -13.18
CA ALA A 545 -41.13 0.13 -12.41
C ALA A 545 -40.62 -0.24 -11.01
N GLY A 546 -39.40 -0.76 -10.90
CA GLY A 546 -38.78 -1.10 -9.63
C GLY A 546 -38.57 0.11 -8.73
N LEU A 547 -38.11 1.23 -9.29
CA LEU A 547 -37.97 2.49 -8.55
C LEU A 547 -39.31 3.06 -8.11
N CYS A 548 -40.36 2.99 -8.93
CA CYS A 548 -41.70 3.43 -8.54
C CYS A 548 -42.21 2.66 -7.30
N VAL A 549 -42.05 1.33 -7.30
CA VAL A 549 -42.39 0.50 -6.12
C VAL A 549 -41.51 0.86 -4.93
N ALA A 550 -40.21 1.05 -5.14
CA ALA A 550 -39.29 1.45 -4.07
C ALA A 550 -39.69 2.81 -3.46
N ILE A 551 -40.08 3.81 -4.26
CA ILE A 551 -40.58 5.12 -3.81
C ILE A 551 -41.87 4.95 -3.00
N ALA A 552 -42.79 4.10 -3.45
CA ALA A 552 -44.02 3.84 -2.73
C ALA A 552 -43.76 3.26 -1.33
N PHE A 553 -42.81 2.32 -1.20
CA PHE A 553 -42.38 1.85 0.11
C PHE A 553 -41.57 2.88 0.90
N LEU A 554 -40.66 3.63 0.26
CA LEU A 554 -39.87 4.69 0.90
C LEU A 554 -40.78 5.71 1.60
N THR A 555 -41.82 6.18 0.92
CA THR A 555 -42.80 7.10 1.48
C THR A 555 -43.56 6.51 2.66
N GLN A 556 -43.88 5.20 2.64
CA GLN A 556 -44.44 4.51 3.82
C GLN A 556 -43.49 4.51 5.01
N TYR A 557 -42.20 4.21 4.79
CA TYR A 557 -41.19 4.24 5.85
C TYR A 557 -41.01 5.64 6.45
N ILE A 558 -41.13 6.69 5.65
CA ILE A 558 -41.05 8.08 6.14
C ILE A 558 -42.23 8.42 7.03
N VAL A 559 -43.44 8.01 6.65
CA VAL A 559 -44.67 8.48 7.29
C VAL A 559 -45.12 7.59 8.45
N ALA A 560 -45.17 6.27 8.24
CA ALA A 560 -45.62 5.31 9.27
C ALA A 560 -44.49 4.83 10.19
N GLY A 561 -43.24 5.11 9.83
CA GLY A 561 -42.07 4.69 10.59
C GLY A 561 -41.69 3.23 10.37
N THR A 562 -40.49 2.87 10.81
CA THR A 562 -39.87 1.55 10.58
C THR A 562 -40.59 0.41 11.28
N TYR A 563 -40.97 0.60 12.54
CA TYR A 563 -41.65 -0.44 13.32
C TYR A 563 -42.99 -0.83 12.72
N TRP A 564 -43.82 0.16 12.33
CA TRP A 564 -45.12 -0.11 11.73
C TRP A 564 -44.97 -0.85 10.40
N VAL A 565 -44.08 -0.38 9.52
CA VAL A 565 -43.88 -0.99 8.20
C VAL A 565 -43.36 -2.42 8.34
N GLU A 566 -42.37 -2.70 9.18
CA GLU A 566 -41.82 -4.06 9.33
C GLU A 566 -42.76 -5.03 10.06
N ALA A 567 -43.65 -4.52 10.91
CA ALA A 567 -44.69 -5.33 11.56
C ALA A 567 -45.78 -5.78 10.58
N HIS A 568 -46.12 -4.94 9.59
CA HIS A 568 -47.21 -5.19 8.64
C HIS A 568 -46.73 -5.70 7.27
N LEU A 569 -45.47 -5.44 6.90
CA LEU A 569 -44.88 -5.79 5.62
C LEU A 569 -43.60 -6.60 5.85
N GLN A 570 -43.67 -7.92 5.64
CA GLN A 570 -42.52 -8.81 5.74
C GLN A 570 -41.64 -8.75 4.47
N LEU A 571 -40.91 -7.65 4.31
CA LEU A 571 -40.05 -7.43 3.15
C LEU A 571 -38.74 -8.20 3.30
N LYS A 572 -38.64 -9.37 2.65
CA LYS A 572 -37.40 -10.17 2.59
C LYS A 572 -36.45 -9.64 1.51
N VAL A 573 -36.03 -8.38 1.64
CA VAL A 573 -35.29 -7.61 0.60
C VAL A 573 -34.04 -8.29 0.04
N ILE A 574 -33.30 -9.04 0.87
CA ILE A 574 -32.12 -9.81 0.40
C ILE A 574 -32.54 -10.93 -0.55
N ARG A 575 -33.70 -11.56 -0.32
CA ARG A 575 -34.24 -12.58 -1.22
C ARG A 575 -34.67 -11.98 -2.55
N TRP A 576 -35.20 -10.76 -2.56
CA TRP A 576 -35.53 -10.05 -3.79
C TRP A 576 -34.30 -9.83 -4.68
N ILE A 577 -33.18 -9.41 -4.09
CA ILE A 577 -31.90 -9.29 -4.82
C ILE A 577 -31.47 -10.66 -5.35
N ALA A 578 -31.48 -11.69 -4.52
CA ALA A 578 -31.04 -13.03 -4.93
C ALA A 578 -31.93 -13.64 -6.03
N LEU A 579 -33.26 -13.56 -5.88
CA LEU A 579 -34.24 -14.03 -6.86
C LEU A 579 -34.15 -13.24 -8.16
N GLY A 580 -33.97 -11.92 -8.08
CA GLY A 580 -33.82 -11.07 -9.26
C GLY A 580 -32.55 -11.38 -10.05
N MET A 581 -31.41 -11.51 -9.36
CA MET A 581 -30.16 -11.94 -9.98
C MET A 581 -30.26 -13.35 -10.57
N LEU A 582 -30.89 -14.28 -9.84
CA LEU A 582 -31.12 -15.63 -10.33
C LEU A 582 -32.01 -15.63 -11.58
N ALA A 583 -33.08 -14.83 -11.62
CA ALA A 583 -33.95 -14.71 -12.78
C ALA A 583 -33.23 -14.13 -13.99
N ALA A 584 -32.42 -13.08 -13.81
CA ALA A 584 -31.62 -12.48 -14.88
C ALA A 584 -30.62 -13.50 -15.47
N VAL A 585 -29.87 -14.19 -14.60
CA VAL A 585 -28.91 -15.22 -15.04
C VAL A 585 -29.61 -16.43 -15.65
N ALA A 586 -30.71 -16.90 -15.05
CA ALA A 586 -31.48 -18.03 -15.57
C ALA A 586 -32.08 -17.72 -16.95
N THR A 587 -32.50 -16.48 -17.20
CA THR A 587 -32.98 -16.06 -18.53
C THR A 587 -31.86 -16.19 -19.57
N GLY A 588 -30.64 -15.73 -19.25
CA GLY A 588 -29.48 -15.89 -20.13
C GLY A 588 -28.97 -17.33 -20.25
N LEU A 589 -29.04 -18.13 -19.20
CA LEU A 589 -28.72 -19.57 -19.27
C LEU A 589 -29.76 -20.33 -20.09
N GLY A 590 -31.01 -19.87 -20.09
CA GLY A 590 -32.07 -20.40 -20.94
C GLY A 590 -31.73 -20.31 -22.42
N SER A 591 -31.19 -19.19 -22.89
CA SER A 591 -30.78 -19.05 -24.30
C SER A 591 -29.65 -20.02 -24.67
N LEU A 592 -28.67 -20.21 -23.79
CA LEU A 592 -27.60 -21.20 -23.96
C LEU A 592 -28.12 -22.63 -24.05
N TRP A 593 -29.14 -22.97 -23.24
CA TRP A 593 -29.78 -24.29 -23.28
C TRP A 593 -30.39 -24.61 -24.65
N PHE A 594 -30.93 -23.60 -25.33
CA PHE A 594 -31.48 -23.72 -26.68
C PHE A 594 -30.43 -23.55 -27.80
N GLY A 595 -29.14 -23.48 -27.47
CA GLY A 595 -28.04 -23.36 -28.43
C GLY A 595 -27.78 -21.94 -28.95
N TYR A 596 -28.39 -20.92 -28.35
CA TYR A 596 -28.16 -19.51 -28.68
C TYR A 596 -27.10 -18.89 -27.76
N PRO A 597 -26.45 -17.79 -28.17
CA PRO A 597 -25.58 -17.02 -27.29
C PRO A 597 -26.29 -16.59 -25.99
N PHE A 598 -25.51 -16.35 -24.94
CA PHE A 598 -26.03 -15.91 -23.64
C PHE A 598 -26.82 -14.59 -23.78
N LEU A 599 -28.02 -14.54 -23.19
CA LEU A 599 -28.96 -13.39 -23.23
C LEU A 599 -29.55 -13.07 -24.61
N THR A 600 -29.56 -14.00 -25.56
CA THR A 600 -30.37 -13.85 -26.78
C THR A 600 -31.87 -13.88 -26.43
N SER A 601 -32.61 -12.83 -26.78
CA SER A 601 -34.06 -12.80 -26.59
C SER A 601 -34.82 -13.47 -27.74
N HIS A 602 -36.04 -13.91 -27.44
CA HIS A 602 -36.98 -14.47 -28.40
C HIS A 602 -38.38 -13.98 -28.08
N THR A 603 -39.23 -13.96 -29.11
CA THR A 603 -40.57 -13.39 -29.06
C THR A 603 -41.57 -14.48 -29.43
N ALA A 604 -42.69 -14.53 -28.71
CA ALA A 604 -43.73 -15.52 -28.87
C ALA A 604 -45.10 -14.85 -28.81
N HIS A 605 -45.99 -15.20 -29.73
CA HIS A 605 -47.39 -14.81 -29.68
C HIS A 605 -48.18 -15.94 -29.00
N VAL A 606 -48.75 -15.65 -27.83
CA VAL A 606 -49.52 -16.62 -27.04
C VAL A 606 -50.99 -16.19 -27.05
N THR A 607 -51.86 -17.04 -27.58
CA THR A 607 -53.31 -16.83 -27.52
C THR A 607 -53.83 -17.21 -26.13
N LEU A 608 -54.19 -16.21 -25.31
CA LEU A 608 -54.78 -16.45 -23.99
C LEU A 608 -56.31 -16.42 -24.06
N PRO A 609 -57.00 -17.40 -23.44
CA PRO A 609 -58.46 -17.43 -23.42
C PRO A 609 -59.02 -16.18 -22.72
N GLY A 610 -59.86 -15.41 -23.43
CA GLY A 610 -60.49 -14.17 -22.95
C GLY A 610 -59.70 -12.88 -23.19
N LEU A 611 -58.39 -12.95 -23.44
CA LEU A 611 -57.50 -11.78 -23.65
C LEU A 611 -56.99 -11.65 -25.10
N GLY A 612 -57.17 -12.68 -25.93
CA GLY A 612 -56.72 -12.69 -27.33
C GLY A 612 -55.23 -13.02 -27.47
N GLU A 613 -54.63 -12.62 -28.59
CA GLU A 613 -53.19 -12.76 -28.81
C GLU A 613 -52.40 -11.79 -27.93
N VAL A 614 -51.52 -12.35 -27.09
CA VAL A 614 -50.61 -11.58 -26.25
C VAL A 614 -49.18 -11.80 -26.73
N TYR A 615 -48.49 -10.69 -26.96
CA TYR A 615 -47.08 -10.68 -27.32
C TYR A 615 -46.23 -10.88 -26.07
N PHE A 616 -45.41 -11.93 -26.05
CA PHE A 616 -44.52 -12.29 -24.95
C PHE A 616 -43.07 -12.35 -25.42
N ALA A 617 -42.22 -11.49 -24.87
CA ALA A 617 -40.78 -11.54 -25.11
C ALA A 617 -40.07 -12.21 -23.93
N SER A 618 -39.11 -13.10 -24.19
CA SER A 618 -38.26 -13.69 -23.14
C SER A 618 -37.48 -12.61 -22.38
N ALA A 619 -37.22 -11.45 -23.00
CA ALA A 619 -36.67 -10.26 -22.38
C ALA A 619 -37.50 -9.76 -21.17
N MET A 620 -38.81 -10.02 -21.13
CA MET A 620 -39.64 -9.66 -19.97
C MET A 620 -39.22 -10.43 -18.71
N LEU A 621 -38.72 -11.67 -18.84
CA LEU A 621 -38.22 -12.45 -17.71
C LEU A 621 -36.92 -11.87 -17.14
N PHE A 622 -36.06 -11.34 -18.03
CA PHE A 622 -34.88 -10.60 -17.63
C PHE A 622 -35.28 -9.30 -16.89
N ASP A 623 -36.28 -8.58 -17.41
CA ASP A 623 -36.84 -7.38 -16.78
C ASP A 623 -37.47 -7.64 -15.41
N VAL A 624 -38.11 -8.80 -15.19
CA VAL A 624 -38.55 -9.22 -13.84
C VAL A 624 -37.35 -9.33 -12.89
N GLY A 625 -36.23 -9.87 -13.39
CA GLY A 625 -34.97 -9.92 -12.65
C GLY A 625 -34.46 -8.53 -12.27
N VAL A 626 -34.39 -7.62 -13.24
CA VAL A 626 -34.00 -6.22 -13.05
C VAL A 626 -34.88 -5.54 -12.01
N PHE A 627 -36.21 -5.63 -12.19
CA PHE A 627 -37.21 -5.08 -11.26
C PHE A 627 -36.96 -5.56 -9.82
N ALA A 628 -36.80 -6.87 -9.63
CA ALA A 628 -36.62 -7.45 -8.31
C ALA A 628 -35.32 -7.01 -7.63
N VAL A 629 -34.22 -6.89 -8.37
CA VAL A 629 -32.94 -6.39 -7.84
C VAL A 629 -33.05 -4.91 -7.46
N VAL A 630 -33.66 -4.08 -8.31
CA VAL A 630 -33.82 -2.64 -8.05
C VAL A 630 -34.65 -2.41 -6.79
N VAL A 631 -35.80 -3.07 -6.66
CA VAL A 631 -36.64 -3.00 -5.46
C VAL A 631 -35.88 -3.49 -4.23
N GLY A 632 -35.26 -4.67 -4.32
CA GLY A 632 -34.55 -5.29 -3.22
C GLY A 632 -33.37 -4.45 -2.72
N ALA A 633 -32.53 -3.95 -3.63
CA ALA A 633 -31.35 -3.15 -3.29
C ALA A 633 -31.74 -1.80 -2.67
N THR A 634 -32.72 -1.11 -3.27
CA THR A 634 -33.15 0.21 -2.79
C THR A 634 -33.77 0.11 -1.39
N LEU A 635 -34.62 -0.89 -1.16
CA LEU A 635 -35.23 -1.13 0.15
C LEU A 635 -34.21 -1.64 1.18
N LEU A 636 -33.19 -2.39 0.76
CA LEU A 636 -32.10 -2.78 1.65
C LEU A 636 -31.28 -1.57 2.13
N ILE A 637 -30.98 -0.62 1.24
CA ILE A 637 -30.30 0.63 1.58
C ILE A 637 -31.15 1.44 2.57
N LEU A 638 -32.45 1.57 2.27
CA LEU A 638 -33.40 2.26 3.13
C LEU A 638 -33.47 1.65 4.52
N THR A 639 -33.73 0.34 4.62
CA THR A 639 -33.86 -0.36 5.91
C THR A 639 -32.57 -0.24 6.73
N ALA A 640 -31.40 -0.36 6.09
CA ALA A 640 -30.11 -0.19 6.75
C ALA A 640 -29.93 1.21 7.37
N LEU A 641 -30.32 2.27 6.65
CA LEU A 641 -30.31 3.65 7.14
C LEU A 641 -31.37 3.87 8.23
N ALA A 642 -32.60 3.41 7.98
CA ALA A 642 -33.73 3.61 8.87
C ALA A 642 -33.52 2.92 10.23
N HIS A 643 -32.91 1.73 10.28
CA HIS A 643 -32.52 1.04 11.53
C HIS A 643 -31.52 1.82 12.38
N GLN A 644 -30.68 2.67 11.78
CA GLN A 644 -29.78 3.53 12.56
C GLN A 644 -30.54 4.57 13.37
N SER A 645 -31.64 5.09 12.80
CA SER A 645 -32.49 6.06 13.51
C SER A 645 -33.10 5.41 14.77
N VAL A 646 -33.59 4.18 14.67
CA VAL A 646 -34.20 3.42 15.77
C VAL A 646 -33.20 3.06 16.87
N ARG A 647 -32.01 2.56 16.50
CA ARG A 647 -30.98 2.15 17.47
C ARG A 647 -30.42 3.33 18.28
N GLY A 648 -30.34 4.52 17.68
CA GLY A 648 -29.94 5.75 18.38
C GLY A 648 -30.84 6.10 19.57
N HIS A 649 -32.11 5.67 19.55
CA HIS A 649 -33.10 5.96 20.59
C HIS A 649 -33.06 5.02 21.81
N ARG A 650 -32.32 3.90 21.76
CA ARG A 650 -32.29 2.86 22.83
C ARG A 650 -31.28 3.10 23.98
N ARG A 651 -30.69 4.30 24.15
CA ARG A 651 -29.78 4.56 25.29
C ARG A 651 -30.54 4.95 26.57
N ALA A 652 -30.08 4.38 27.69
CA ALA A 652 -30.65 4.45 29.03
C ALA A 652 -30.88 5.89 29.54
N PRO A 653 -31.89 6.12 30.40
CA PRO A 653 -32.17 7.43 30.98
C PRO A 653 -30.92 7.97 31.68
N GLU A 654 -30.59 9.21 31.35
CA GLU A 654 -29.59 10.00 32.05
C GLU A 654 -30.00 10.03 33.52
N LYS A 655 -29.14 9.53 34.42
CA LYS A 655 -29.38 9.65 35.86
C LYS A 655 -29.49 11.14 36.15
N THR A 656 -30.70 11.59 36.46
CA THR A 656 -30.96 12.91 37.01
C THR A 656 -30.11 13.03 38.26
N VAL A 657 -28.99 13.74 38.18
CA VAL A 657 -28.25 14.14 39.37
C VAL A 657 -29.14 15.19 40.03
N THR A 658 -29.98 14.75 40.96
CA THR A 658 -30.64 15.63 41.91
C THR A 658 -29.53 16.34 42.67
N ALA A 659 -29.32 17.61 42.34
CA ALA A 659 -28.48 18.50 43.12
C ALA A 659 -29.13 18.69 44.49
N THR A 660 -28.76 17.84 45.45
CA THR A 660 -28.95 18.12 46.87
C THR A 660 -28.00 19.25 47.23
N THR A 661 -28.53 20.46 47.29
CA THR A 661 -27.90 21.61 47.94
C THR A 661 -27.84 21.35 49.44
N GLY A 662 -26.69 20.86 49.94
CA GLY A 662 -26.31 20.97 51.34
C GLY A 662 -25.40 22.20 51.54
N PRO A 663 -25.50 22.91 52.67
CA PRO A 663 -24.77 24.16 52.88
C PRO A 663 -23.27 23.88 52.97
N ARG A 664 -22.48 24.74 52.30
CA ARG A 664 -21.02 24.80 52.43
C ARG A 664 -20.71 25.36 53.81
N ASP A 665 -20.14 24.55 54.69
CA ASP A 665 -19.33 25.06 55.78
C ASP A 665 -17.98 25.50 55.21
N VAL A 666 -17.58 26.68 55.67
CA VAL A 666 -16.34 27.39 55.39
C VAL A 666 -15.27 26.84 56.32
N ASP A 667 -14.17 26.35 55.76
CA ASP A 667 -12.78 26.62 56.17
C ASP A 667 -11.80 26.07 55.12
#